data_AF-A0A5C4VIJ7-F1
#
_entry.id   AF-A0A5C4VIJ7-F1
#
_cell.length_a   1.000
_cell.length_b   1.000
_cell.length_c   1.000
_cell.angle_alpha   90.00
_cell.angle_beta   90.00
_cell.angle_gamma   90.00
#
_symmetry.space_group_name_H-M   'P 1'
#
loop_
_entity.id
_entity.type
_entity.pdbx_description
1 polymer ?
#
loop_
_entity_poly.entity_id
_entity_poly.type
_entity_poly.pdbx_seq_one_letter_code
_entity_poly.pdbx_strand_id
1 'polypeptide(L)'
;MGVKVSVIVNVHNPGAGANACIRSAVEQTMPADEYEVIFVDDGSTDGIGERLDTVAAARENVRVLHLPQTGTPMRGRNVGLASAVGDYVFFLDQGDRLEKDAIARMHDRAVETDADVLIGRLIRDFGPPMTAFERSTPRADILRDRLLTLLVPQQLYRRAFLEEHELGFAVPGGRLGEQAFVMRAYLHAKVIAVLAEHVCCHLGDRRGTEEEPRAMVKELCGLLDDIDTYVGEGRQRERMYAHWFRYAVLRPMVTARFADSSVDRGLHFRVVQELVAERFPATLDRYLPVQLRMVAAYVRMGRLDQIVLLANSTRRAGLRADLSEVRWDAHVLVLGLTVEVMTGDGTPDRYRTQGERVHWIPPRALETRSLDDGVTDITDTVERSRIELYVRHSETGVIHFLPLTQHMERIPEGRNKIRVQIRGEARLDVTTAALGQPLKQGQWEVHVRMFGGANQARSRVGRSDRPLNCLGVLAQRPRTRLVVPCWTDQGELGLAVEPRSFSESIALVSRGVEVKRLDGHAYVVLPVPYVPPSGGPPLELVLRGTGRREREVCAPALVEAGVPGKIAGQLVAKVPVARMMPTPDQLGPGGWLASLRSPDEEIGLRFSLRMRRGRIEVRPATAVDQARRSPMGRDTLLYRIGRRLPVVRRMVRLARAGKHRYLKD
;
A
#
# COMPACT_ATOMS: atom_id res chain seq x y z
N MET A 1 31.43 -7.48 -25.87
CA MET A 1 30.22 -6.64 -25.99
C MET A 1 30.40 -5.46 -25.03
N GLY A 2 29.81 -4.30 -25.32
CA GLY A 2 29.94 -3.12 -24.46
C GLY A 2 28.94 -3.14 -23.30
N VAL A 3 29.13 -2.23 -22.34
CA VAL A 3 28.18 -1.98 -21.25
C VAL A 3 26.86 -1.49 -21.84
N LYS A 4 25.75 -2.14 -21.52
CA LYS A 4 24.40 -1.80 -21.98
C LYS A 4 23.67 -0.89 -21.00
N VAL A 5 23.88 -1.07 -19.70
CA VAL A 5 23.22 -0.28 -18.65
C VAL A 5 24.20 0.19 -17.58
N SER A 6 24.14 1.47 -17.22
CA SER A 6 24.81 2.01 -16.04
C SER A 6 23.80 2.28 -14.92
N VAL A 7 23.94 1.61 -13.78
CA VAL A 7 23.12 1.84 -12.60
C VAL A 7 23.82 2.86 -11.70
N ILE A 8 23.25 4.04 -11.53
CA ILE A 8 23.81 5.12 -10.72
C ILE A 8 23.12 5.15 -9.36
N VAL A 9 23.90 5.05 -8.28
CA VAL A 9 23.39 5.05 -6.92
C VAL A 9 24.03 6.19 -6.14
N ASN A 10 23.25 7.23 -5.80
CA ASN A 10 23.72 8.29 -4.91
C ASN A 10 23.56 7.86 -3.44
N VAL A 11 24.62 7.96 -2.65
CA VAL A 11 24.67 7.51 -1.26
C VAL A 11 25.14 8.64 -0.34
N HIS A 12 24.43 8.86 0.76
CA HIS A 12 24.83 9.76 1.85
C HIS A 12 24.27 9.24 3.17
N ASN A 13 25.16 8.82 4.09
CA ASN A 13 24.83 8.38 5.44
C ASN A 13 23.57 7.47 5.54
N PRO A 14 23.46 6.39 4.75
CA PRO A 14 22.23 5.58 4.68
C PRO A 14 21.96 4.74 5.95
N GLY A 15 22.94 4.61 6.84
CA GLY A 15 22.87 3.71 7.98
C GLY A 15 22.69 2.25 7.56
N ALA A 16 22.04 1.45 8.42
CA ALA A 16 21.93 0.00 8.23
C ALA A 16 21.05 -0.44 7.03
N GLY A 17 20.29 0.49 6.42
CA GLY A 17 19.36 0.20 5.32
C GLY A 17 20.02 -0.04 3.95
N ALA A 18 21.24 0.47 3.73
CA ALA A 18 21.90 0.43 2.40
C ALA A 18 22.20 -0.98 1.90
N ASN A 19 22.30 -1.99 2.77
CA ASN A 19 22.69 -3.35 2.38
C ASN A 19 21.73 -3.95 1.35
N ALA A 20 20.42 -3.69 1.49
CA ALA A 20 19.44 -4.19 0.56
C ALA A 20 19.57 -3.53 -0.83
N CYS A 21 19.83 -2.22 -0.85
CA CYS A 21 20.07 -1.45 -2.07
C CYS A 21 21.33 -1.95 -2.79
N ILE A 22 22.49 -1.92 -2.12
CA ILE A 22 23.78 -2.34 -2.66
C ILE A 22 23.68 -3.74 -3.24
N ARG A 23 23.19 -4.70 -2.44
CA ARG A 23 23.05 -6.10 -2.87
C ARG A 23 22.17 -6.21 -4.12
N SER A 24 21.03 -5.51 -4.14
CA SER A 24 20.14 -5.56 -5.30
C SER A 24 20.72 -4.94 -6.56
N ALA A 25 21.56 -3.92 -6.45
CA ALA A 25 22.23 -3.31 -7.60
C ALA A 25 23.32 -4.24 -8.16
N VAL A 26 24.09 -4.91 -7.30
CA VAL A 26 25.22 -5.74 -7.74
C VAL A 26 24.84 -7.19 -8.08
N GLU A 27 23.74 -7.74 -7.59
CA GLU A 27 23.32 -9.13 -7.83
C GLU A 27 22.24 -9.23 -8.93
N GLN A 28 22.40 -8.48 -10.03
CA GLN A 28 21.50 -8.57 -11.18
C GLN A 28 21.78 -9.82 -12.03
N THR A 29 20.78 -10.30 -12.77
CA THR A 29 20.95 -11.43 -13.72
C THR A 29 21.59 -11.04 -15.04
N MET A 30 21.66 -9.74 -15.35
CA MET A 30 22.41 -9.27 -16.52
C MET A 30 23.88 -9.66 -16.35
N PRO A 31 24.58 -10.17 -17.37
CA PRO A 31 26.00 -10.50 -17.28
C PRO A 31 26.82 -9.30 -16.80
N ALA A 32 27.81 -9.53 -15.94
CA ALA A 32 28.57 -8.46 -15.29
C ALA A 32 29.36 -7.58 -16.27
N ASP A 33 29.67 -8.07 -17.47
CA ASP A 33 30.31 -7.32 -18.56
C ASP A 33 29.32 -6.49 -19.39
N GLU A 34 28.00 -6.66 -19.17
CA GLU A 34 26.94 -5.93 -19.87
C GLU A 34 26.30 -4.81 -19.03
N TYR A 35 26.65 -4.66 -17.74
CA TYR A 35 26.20 -3.53 -16.93
C TYR A 35 27.24 -3.11 -15.91
N GLU A 36 27.24 -1.82 -15.56
CA GLU A 36 28.04 -1.28 -14.46
C GLU A 36 27.17 -0.72 -13.34
N VAL A 37 27.73 -0.64 -12.14
CA VAL A 37 27.14 0.06 -11.00
C VAL A 37 28.10 1.16 -10.55
N ILE A 38 27.63 2.40 -10.58
CA ILE A 38 28.37 3.58 -10.15
C ILE A 38 27.76 4.07 -8.84
N PHE A 39 28.44 3.80 -7.73
CA PHE A 39 28.11 4.42 -6.46
C PHE A 39 28.74 5.80 -6.39
N VAL A 40 27.95 6.80 -6.00
CA VAL A 40 28.42 8.17 -5.77
C VAL A 40 28.20 8.51 -4.31
N ASP A 41 29.28 8.49 -3.52
CA ASP A 41 29.27 8.82 -2.10
C ASP A 41 29.41 10.33 -1.90
N ASP A 42 28.32 10.95 -1.44
CA ASP A 42 28.21 12.39 -1.21
C ASP A 42 28.76 12.78 0.18
N GLY A 43 30.01 12.43 0.45
CA GLY A 43 30.72 12.81 1.67
C GLY A 43 30.15 12.17 2.94
N SER A 44 29.87 10.87 2.90
CA SER A 44 29.37 10.14 4.07
C SER A 44 30.41 10.04 5.20
N THR A 45 29.92 9.99 6.43
CA THR A 45 30.73 9.89 7.66
C THR A 45 30.42 8.61 8.46
N ASP A 46 29.51 7.77 7.98
CA ASP A 46 29.06 6.55 8.66
C ASP A 46 29.83 5.28 8.22
N GLY A 47 30.94 5.46 7.50
CA GLY A 47 31.79 4.38 7.00
C GLY A 47 31.25 3.66 5.76
N ILE A 48 30.18 4.17 5.12
CA ILE A 48 29.66 3.54 3.89
C ILE A 48 30.64 3.63 2.71
N GLY A 49 31.43 4.70 2.60
CA GLY A 49 32.42 4.88 1.52
C GLY A 49 33.42 3.72 1.46
N GLU A 50 34.12 3.45 2.57
CA GLU A 50 35.09 2.34 2.68
C GLU A 50 34.46 0.96 2.35
N ARG A 51 33.20 0.79 2.72
CA ARG A 51 32.46 -0.45 2.44
C ARG A 51 32.14 -0.58 0.95
N LEU A 52 31.81 0.52 0.28
CA LEU A 52 31.61 0.53 -1.18
C LEU A 52 32.92 0.27 -1.92
N ASP A 53 34.04 0.82 -1.44
CA ASP A 53 35.38 0.54 -1.99
C ASP A 53 35.72 -0.95 -1.93
N THR A 54 35.38 -1.60 -0.81
CA THR A 54 35.53 -3.05 -0.66
C THR A 54 34.70 -3.83 -1.68
N VAL A 55 33.48 -3.37 -1.98
CA VAL A 55 32.62 -3.99 -3.00
C VAL A 55 33.21 -3.80 -4.40
N ALA A 56 33.71 -2.60 -4.73
CA ALA A 56 34.34 -2.30 -6.00
C ALA A 56 35.64 -3.09 -6.22
N ALA A 57 36.45 -3.26 -5.16
CA ALA A 57 37.65 -4.10 -5.22
C ALA A 57 37.34 -5.58 -5.52
N ALA A 58 36.13 -6.05 -5.18
CA ALA A 58 35.70 -7.44 -5.41
C ALA A 58 34.94 -7.65 -6.72
N ARG A 59 34.57 -6.58 -7.44
CA ARG A 59 33.70 -6.64 -8.63
C ARG A 59 34.12 -5.60 -9.66
N GLU A 60 34.64 -6.08 -10.79
CA GLU A 60 35.14 -5.23 -11.88
C GLU A 60 34.07 -4.29 -12.48
N ASN A 61 32.80 -4.67 -12.39
CA ASN A 61 31.69 -3.88 -12.90
C ASN A 61 31.13 -2.87 -11.89
N VAL A 62 31.83 -2.62 -10.79
CA VAL A 62 31.42 -1.66 -9.75
C VAL A 62 32.48 -0.56 -9.61
N ARG A 63 32.02 0.69 -9.58
CA ARG A 63 32.85 1.88 -9.39
C ARG A 63 32.30 2.73 -8.24
N VAL A 64 33.19 3.42 -7.54
CA VAL A 64 32.86 4.36 -6.47
C VAL A 64 33.45 5.72 -6.80
N LEU A 65 32.64 6.77 -6.68
CA LEU A 65 33.04 8.16 -6.82
C LEU A 65 32.78 8.87 -5.50
N HIS A 66 33.81 9.47 -4.89
CA HIS A 66 33.65 10.23 -3.64
C HIS A 66 33.58 11.72 -3.94
N LEU A 67 32.57 12.38 -3.39
CA LEU A 67 32.36 13.81 -3.48
C LEU A 67 32.47 14.45 -2.08
N PRO A 68 32.94 15.70 -1.97
CA PRO A 68 32.68 16.51 -0.78
C PRO A 68 31.16 16.67 -0.60
N GLN A 69 30.68 16.63 0.63
CA GLN A 69 29.23 16.72 0.92
C GLN A 69 28.57 17.91 0.21
N THR A 70 27.59 17.61 -0.64
CA THR A 70 26.89 18.60 -1.48
C THR A 70 25.50 18.96 -0.94
N GLY A 71 24.94 18.10 -0.08
CA GLY A 71 23.67 18.34 0.61
C GLY A 71 22.42 17.96 -0.18
N THR A 72 22.56 17.55 -1.45
CA THR A 72 21.45 17.07 -2.27
C THR A 72 21.91 15.91 -3.18
N PRO A 73 21.02 14.97 -3.54
CA PRO A 73 21.41 13.87 -4.42
C PRO A 73 21.62 14.30 -5.89
N MET A 74 21.27 15.54 -6.26
CA MET A 74 21.31 16.00 -7.66
C MET A 74 22.73 16.03 -8.22
N ARG A 75 23.67 16.57 -7.44
CA ARG A 75 25.06 16.68 -7.89
C ARG A 75 25.70 15.30 -8.05
N GLY A 76 25.47 14.39 -7.11
CA GLY A 76 26.00 13.03 -7.23
C GLY A 76 25.39 12.26 -8.41
N ARG A 77 24.09 12.42 -8.69
CA ARG A 77 23.46 11.84 -9.88
C ARG A 77 24.06 12.39 -11.19
N ASN A 78 24.30 13.69 -11.29
CA ASN A 78 24.94 14.28 -12.47
C ASN A 78 26.38 13.79 -12.66
N VAL A 79 27.16 13.68 -11.58
CA VAL A 79 28.53 13.15 -11.62
C VAL A 79 28.53 11.68 -12.06
N GLY A 80 27.59 10.89 -11.53
CA GLY A 80 27.38 9.50 -11.96
C GLY A 80 26.99 9.42 -13.43
N LEU A 81 26.10 10.30 -13.91
CA LEU A 81 25.64 10.34 -15.30
C LEU A 81 26.79 10.68 -16.25
N ALA A 82 27.60 11.68 -15.91
CA ALA A 82 28.78 12.04 -16.69
C ALA A 82 29.85 10.94 -16.73
N SER A 83 29.84 10.00 -15.78
CA SER A 83 30.79 8.89 -15.68
C SER A 83 30.28 7.58 -16.29
N ALA A 84 29.00 7.53 -16.67
CA ALA A 84 28.31 6.35 -17.17
C ALA A 84 28.69 6.06 -18.62
N VAL A 85 28.95 4.79 -18.93
CA VAL A 85 29.31 4.34 -20.29
C VAL A 85 28.22 3.49 -20.96
N GLY A 86 27.22 3.04 -20.20
CA GLY A 86 26.12 2.23 -20.71
C GLY A 86 25.23 2.96 -21.71
N ASP A 87 24.68 2.23 -22.67
CA ASP A 87 23.71 2.79 -23.64
C ASP A 87 22.45 3.36 -22.95
N TYR A 88 22.09 2.79 -21.81
CA TYR A 88 21.04 3.26 -20.93
C TYR A 88 21.57 3.55 -19.51
N VAL A 89 20.88 4.42 -18.80
CA VAL A 89 21.17 4.80 -17.42
C VAL A 89 19.95 4.57 -16.54
N PHE A 90 20.15 3.97 -15.36
CA PHE A 90 19.12 3.80 -14.34
C PHE A 90 19.55 4.50 -13.04
N PHE A 91 18.72 5.39 -12.50
CA PHE A 91 18.99 6.01 -11.20
C PHE A 91 18.33 5.21 -10.08
N LEU A 92 19.08 4.86 -9.04
CA LEU A 92 18.58 4.16 -7.85
C LEU A 92 18.86 4.98 -6.59
N ASP A 93 17.88 5.13 -5.71
CA ASP A 93 18.13 5.76 -4.41
C ASP A 93 18.64 4.71 -3.40
N GLN A 94 19.47 5.15 -2.46
CA GLN A 94 20.06 4.31 -1.41
C GLN A 94 19.05 3.56 -0.51
N GLY A 95 17.77 3.96 -0.52
CA GLY A 95 16.68 3.30 0.20
C GLY A 95 15.86 2.33 -0.66
N ASP A 96 16.10 2.31 -1.97
CA ASP A 96 15.35 1.50 -2.91
C ASP A 96 16.01 0.13 -3.12
N ARG A 97 15.26 -0.81 -3.71
CA ARG A 97 15.73 -2.17 -3.98
C ARG A 97 15.25 -2.66 -5.35
N LEU A 98 16.18 -3.05 -6.22
CA LEU A 98 15.85 -3.69 -7.50
C LEU A 98 15.42 -5.14 -7.31
N GLU A 99 14.53 -5.62 -8.18
CA GLU A 99 14.35 -7.04 -8.38
C GLU A 99 15.54 -7.65 -9.13
N LYS A 100 15.80 -8.93 -8.90
CA LYS A 100 17.00 -9.64 -9.38
C LYS A 100 17.21 -9.55 -10.91
N ASP A 101 16.11 -9.51 -11.67
CA ASP A 101 16.10 -9.50 -13.13
C ASP A 101 15.62 -8.17 -13.72
N ALA A 102 15.54 -7.12 -12.88
CA ALA A 102 14.97 -5.84 -13.26
C ALA A 102 15.74 -5.16 -14.40
N ILE A 103 17.07 -5.08 -14.30
CA ILE A 103 17.90 -4.38 -15.29
C ILE A 103 17.81 -5.07 -16.66
N ALA A 104 17.93 -6.40 -16.70
CA ALA A 104 17.80 -7.17 -17.93
C ALA A 104 16.43 -6.99 -18.59
N ARG A 105 15.33 -7.16 -17.83
CA ARG A 105 13.97 -7.00 -18.36
C ARG A 105 13.68 -5.59 -18.85
N MET A 106 14.15 -4.59 -18.10
CA MET A 106 13.97 -3.20 -18.50
C MET A 106 14.73 -2.90 -19.79
N HIS A 107 16.01 -3.27 -19.85
CA HIS A 107 16.82 -3.13 -21.06
C HIS A 107 16.17 -3.79 -22.28
N ASP A 108 15.76 -5.06 -22.17
CA ASP A 108 15.18 -5.80 -23.30
C ASP A 108 13.92 -5.12 -23.82
N ARG A 109 13.05 -4.65 -22.92
CA ARG A 109 11.84 -3.90 -23.32
C ARG A 109 12.18 -2.53 -23.91
N ALA A 110 13.18 -1.84 -23.38
CA ALA A 110 13.59 -0.53 -23.88
C ALA A 110 14.10 -0.65 -25.33
N VAL A 111 14.93 -1.66 -25.62
CA VAL A 111 15.40 -1.96 -26.98
C VAL A 111 14.26 -2.39 -27.89
N GLU A 112 13.38 -3.30 -27.43
CA GLU A 112 12.21 -3.77 -28.21
C GLU A 112 11.31 -2.62 -28.67
N THR A 113 11.13 -1.60 -27.81
CA THR A 113 10.24 -0.47 -28.08
C THR A 113 10.92 0.75 -28.66
N ASP A 114 12.25 0.73 -28.79
CA ASP A 114 13.07 1.90 -29.11
C ASP A 114 12.80 3.06 -28.14
N ALA A 115 12.73 2.76 -26.83
CA ALA A 115 12.39 3.74 -25.81
C ALA A 115 13.53 4.74 -25.53
N ASP A 116 13.19 6.01 -25.39
CA ASP A 116 14.05 7.04 -24.79
C ASP A 116 13.94 6.96 -23.26
N VAL A 117 12.73 6.71 -22.76
CA VAL A 117 12.44 6.51 -21.34
C VAL A 117 11.61 5.26 -21.17
N LEU A 118 12.10 4.33 -20.35
CA LEU A 118 11.37 3.14 -19.94
C LEU A 118 11.09 3.17 -18.45
N ILE A 119 9.80 3.08 -18.13
CA ILE A 119 9.25 3.03 -16.79
C ILE A 119 9.01 1.57 -16.41
N GLY A 120 9.91 1.00 -15.62
CA GLY A 120 9.72 -0.31 -14.98
C GLY A 120 8.71 -0.24 -13.83
N ARG A 121 8.00 -1.34 -13.53
CA ARG A 121 7.00 -1.34 -12.45
C ARG A 121 7.63 -1.09 -11.10
N LEU A 122 7.21 0.02 -10.50
CA LEU A 122 7.60 0.42 -9.16
C LEU A 122 6.59 -0.11 -8.14
N ILE A 123 7.04 -0.40 -6.93
CA ILE A 123 6.18 -0.72 -5.78
C ILE A 123 6.59 0.18 -4.61
N ARG A 124 5.61 0.61 -3.82
CA ARG A 124 5.84 1.36 -2.57
C ARG A 124 5.21 0.59 -1.42
N ASP A 125 5.87 0.59 -0.27
CA ASP A 125 5.33 -0.02 0.95
C ASP A 125 4.08 0.70 1.45
N PHE A 126 3.92 1.98 1.13
CA PHE A 126 2.78 2.78 1.56
C PHE A 126 2.29 3.69 0.44
N GLY A 127 1.10 4.25 0.64
CA GLY A 127 0.47 5.15 -0.34
C GLY A 127 -0.42 4.45 -1.37
N PRO A 128 -1.06 5.23 -2.26
CA PRO A 128 -2.03 4.72 -3.23
C PRO A 128 -1.35 3.86 -4.31
N PRO A 129 -2.09 2.94 -4.94
CA PRO A 129 -1.56 2.18 -6.07
C PRO A 129 -1.20 3.11 -7.24
N MET A 130 -0.08 2.78 -7.89
CA MET A 130 0.40 3.47 -9.08
C MET A 130 -0.29 2.90 -10.31
N THR A 131 -1.35 3.58 -10.74
CA THR A 131 -2.26 3.11 -11.80
C THR A 131 -1.63 3.08 -13.20
N ALA A 132 -0.49 3.73 -13.41
CA ALA A 132 0.22 3.64 -14.68
C ALA A 132 0.73 2.21 -14.96
N PHE A 133 0.82 1.34 -13.94
CA PHE A 133 1.18 -0.07 -14.06
C PHE A 133 -0.05 -1.00 -14.16
N GLU A 134 -1.22 -0.49 -14.57
CA GLU A 134 -2.38 -1.32 -14.90
C GLU A 134 -2.11 -2.24 -16.11
N ARG A 135 -1.23 -1.82 -17.03
CA ARG A 135 -0.78 -2.60 -18.19
C ARG A 135 0.54 -2.06 -18.75
N SER A 136 1.26 -2.89 -19.50
CA SER A 136 2.37 -2.40 -20.30
C SER A 136 1.89 -1.60 -21.49
N THR A 137 2.65 -0.57 -21.83
CA THR A 137 2.33 0.34 -22.93
C THR A 137 3.62 0.65 -23.69
N PRO A 138 3.74 0.23 -24.97
CA PRO A 138 4.98 0.43 -25.73
C PRO A 138 5.22 1.90 -26.13
N ARG A 139 4.14 2.69 -26.24
CA ARG A 139 4.17 4.13 -26.48
C ARG A 139 3.13 4.82 -25.61
N ALA A 140 3.57 5.24 -24.42
CA ALA A 140 2.74 5.86 -23.40
C ALA A 140 2.60 7.36 -23.63
N ASP A 141 1.41 7.89 -23.33
CA ASP A 141 1.13 9.33 -23.30
C ASP A 141 1.10 9.83 -21.85
N ILE A 142 1.71 11.00 -21.61
CA ILE A 142 1.90 11.57 -20.28
C ILE A 142 0.59 11.67 -19.49
N LEU A 143 -0.50 12.09 -20.14
CA LEU A 143 -1.79 12.34 -19.48
C LEU A 143 -2.70 11.12 -19.49
N ARG A 144 -2.82 10.44 -20.63
CA ARG A 144 -3.68 9.27 -20.82
C ARG A 144 -3.22 8.10 -19.96
N ASP A 145 -1.91 7.86 -19.93
CA ASP A 145 -1.29 6.75 -19.22
C ASP A 145 -0.81 7.16 -17.81
N ARG A 146 -1.20 8.37 -17.35
CA ARG A 146 -1.11 8.87 -15.96
C ARG A 146 0.33 9.02 -15.44
N LEU A 147 1.27 9.34 -16.32
CA LEU A 147 2.71 9.41 -16.00
C LEU A 147 3.07 10.58 -15.07
N LEU A 148 2.23 11.61 -14.95
CA LEU A 148 2.38 12.67 -13.94
C LEU A 148 2.39 12.14 -12.49
N THR A 149 1.93 10.91 -12.27
CA THR A 149 2.01 10.26 -10.94
C THR A 149 3.30 9.48 -10.71
N LEU A 150 4.17 9.41 -11.72
CA LEU A 150 5.43 8.67 -11.76
C LEU A 150 6.61 9.59 -12.12
N LEU A 151 6.67 10.77 -11.50
CA LEU A 151 7.79 11.70 -11.66
C LEU A 151 8.91 11.36 -10.67
N VAL A 152 9.46 10.16 -10.79
CA VAL A 152 10.58 9.69 -9.97
C VAL A 152 11.70 9.18 -10.88
N PRO A 153 12.99 9.41 -10.51
CA PRO A 153 14.10 9.12 -11.39
C PRO A 153 14.41 7.63 -11.57
N GLN A 154 13.77 6.73 -10.80
CA GLN A 154 13.91 5.25 -10.86
C GLN A 154 13.34 4.65 -12.15
N GLN A 155 13.92 5.03 -13.28
CA GLN A 155 13.53 4.65 -14.63
C GLN A 155 14.80 4.46 -15.46
N LEU A 156 14.65 3.80 -16.59
CA LEU A 156 15.74 3.59 -17.53
C LEU A 156 15.67 4.66 -18.62
N TYR A 157 16.75 5.42 -18.79
CA TYR A 157 16.85 6.50 -19.78
C TYR A 157 17.92 6.15 -20.80
N ARG A 158 17.65 6.35 -22.10
CA ARG A 158 18.68 6.23 -23.13
C ARG A 158 19.71 7.33 -22.91
N ARG A 159 20.99 6.97 -22.76
CA ARG A 159 22.05 7.93 -22.42
C ARG A 159 22.23 8.98 -23.51
N ALA A 160 22.32 8.56 -24.77
CA ALA A 160 22.46 9.46 -25.91
C ALA A 160 21.30 10.48 -26.01
N PHE A 161 20.08 10.08 -25.64
CA PHE A 161 18.92 10.98 -25.57
C PHE A 161 19.08 12.04 -24.47
N LEU A 162 19.57 11.65 -23.29
CA LEU A 162 19.86 12.61 -22.22
C LEU A 162 20.95 13.61 -22.65
N GLU A 163 21.98 13.15 -23.35
CA GLU A 163 23.07 13.98 -23.87
C GLU A 163 22.60 14.93 -24.98
N GLU A 164 21.84 14.43 -25.97
CA GLU A 164 21.30 15.21 -27.09
C GLU A 164 20.46 16.41 -26.62
N HIS A 165 19.71 16.23 -25.53
CA HIS A 165 18.83 17.26 -24.97
C HIS A 165 19.40 17.95 -23.73
N GLU A 166 20.68 17.72 -23.40
CA GLU A 166 21.37 18.30 -22.24
C GLU A 166 20.60 18.11 -20.92
N LEU A 167 19.97 16.95 -20.74
CA LEU A 167 19.11 16.64 -19.61
C LEU A 167 19.92 16.20 -18.39
N GLY A 168 19.86 17.00 -17.33
CA GLY A 168 20.45 16.69 -16.02
C GLY A 168 19.63 17.26 -14.86
N PHE A 169 20.03 16.91 -13.64
CA PHE A 169 19.38 17.42 -12.42
C PHE A 169 19.85 18.85 -12.12
N ALA A 170 18.94 19.74 -11.74
CA ALA A 170 19.29 21.10 -11.31
C ALA A 170 20.05 21.06 -9.96
N VAL A 171 21.04 21.93 -9.77
CA VAL A 171 21.87 22.02 -8.54
C VAL A 171 21.79 23.45 -7.98
N PRO A 172 21.55 23.69 -6.67
CA PRO A 172 21.51 22.70 -5.59
C PRO A 172 20.32 21.73 -5.68
N GLY A 173 19.16 22.16 -6.21
CA GLY A 173 18.00 21.31 -6.51
C GLY A 173 17.30 20.69 -5.29
N GLY A 174 15.97 20.75 -5.27
CA GLY A 174 15.11 20.20 -4.23
C GLY A 174 14.27 19.01 -4.71
N ARG A 175 13.20 18.72 -3.97
CA ARG A 175 12.24 17.65 -4.21
C ARG A 175 11.52 17.83 -5.54
N LEU A 176 11.17 19.06 -5.92
CA LEU A 176 10.59 19.33 -7.23
C LEU A 176 11.65 19.27 -8.33
N GLY A 177 12.92 19.56 -8.02
CA GLY A 177 14.05 19.38 -8.93
C GLY A 177 14.16 17.98 -9.54
N GLU A 178 13.92 16.91 -8.76
CA GLU A 178 13.85 15.54 -9.30
C GLU A 178 12.68 15.38 -10.27
N GLN A 179 11.52 15.93 -9.92
CA GLN A 179 10.32 15.81 -10.73
C GLN A 179 10.42 16.62 -12.01
N ALA A 180 11.10 17.77 -11.98
CA ALA A 180 11.39 18.62 -13.13
C ALA A 180 12.32 17.91 -14.12
N PHE A 181 13.35 17.19 -13.65
CA PHE A 181 14.16 16.34 -14.51
C PHE A 181 13.32 15.30 -15.27
N VAL A 182 12.49 14.54 -14.55
CA VAL A 182 11.64 13.51 -15.18
C VAL A 182 10.60 14.13 -16.11
N MET A 183 10.03 15.28 -15.73
CA MET A 183 9.09 16.01 -16.59
C MET A 183 9.74 16.43 -17.91
N ARG A 184 10.93 17.03 -17.87
CA ARG A 184 11.67 17.40 -19.09
C ARG A 184 12.00 16.17 -19.92
N ALA A 185 12.46 15.08 -19.30
CA ALA A 185 12.69 13.83 -20.02
C ALA A 185 11.43 13.33 -20.73
N TYR A 186 10.26 13.36 -20.09
CA TYR A 186 9.01 12.99 -20.76
C TYR A 186 8.59 13.94 -21.88
N LEU A 187 8.80 15.25 -21.72
CA LEU A 187 8.45 16.25 -22.72
C LEU A 187 9.32 16.16 -23.98
N HIS A 188 10.59 15.74 -23.83
CA HIS A 188 11.53 15.55 -24.94
C HIS A 188 11.46 14.16 -25.58
N ALA A 189 11.04 13.14 -24.84
CA ALA A 189 11.05 11.76 -25.31
C ALA A 189 10.14 11.56 -26.54
N LYS A 190 10.67 10.91 -27.58
CA LYS A 190 9.90 10.43 -28.73
C LYS A 190 9.14 9.16 -28.35
N VAL A 191 9.76 8.29 -27.55
CA VAL A 191 9.13 7.07 -27.04
C VAL A 191 9.30 6.95 -25.53
N ILE A 192 8.17 6.99 -24.82
CA ILE A 192 8.06 6.56 -23.43
C ILE A 192 7.39 5.19 -23.41
N ALA A 193 8.02 4.19 -22.79
CA ALA A 193 7.48 2.85 -22.65
C ALA A 193 7.24 2.50 -21.17
N VAL A 194 6.20 1.71 -20.90
CA VAL A 194 5.86 1.21 -19.56
C VAL A 194 5.93 -0.32 -19.55
N LEU A 195 6.69 -0.86 -18.60
CA LEU A 195 6.78 -2.30 -18.30
C LEU A 195 6.06 -2.59 -16.99
N ALA A 196 4.87 -3.20 -17.07
CA ALA A 196 3.99 -3.44 -15.92
C ALA A 196 3.95 -4.90 -15.44
N GLU A 197 4.32 -5.88 -16.26
CA GLU A 197 4.16 -7.30 -15.91
C GLU A 197 5.05 -7.71 -14.73
N HIS A 198 6.25 -7.13 -14.65
CA HIS A 198 7.27 -7.49 -13.68
C HIS A 198 7.60 -6.30 -12.80
N VAL A 199 7.61 -6.51 -11.49
CA VAL A 199 8.16 -5.53 -10.55
C VAL A 199 9.64 -5.35 -10.85
N CYS A 200 10.07 -4.11 -11.02
CA CYS A 200 11.46 -3.76 -11.30
C CYS A 200 12.13 -3.17 -10.06
N CYS A 201 11.42 -2.34 -9.29
CA CYS A 201 11.99 -1.64 -8.15
C CYS A 201 10.99 -1.47 -7.00
N HIS A 202 11.45 -1.73 -5.78
CA HIS A 202 10.77 -1.40 -4.53
C HIS A 202 11.31 -0.07 -4.03
N LEU A 203 10.45 0.94 -3.98
CA LEU A 203 10.78 2.26 -3.51
C LEU A 203 10.73 2.30 -1.98
N GLY A 204 11.83 2.67 -1.37
CA GLY A 204 11.94 2.80 0.08
C GLY A 204 11.17 4.01 0.62
N ASP A 205 11.03 4.08 1.94
CA ASP A 205 10.51 5.27 2.60
C ASP A 205 11.51 6.44 2.47
N ARG A 206 11.04 7.55 1.90
CA ARG A 206 11.85 8.77 1.76
C ARG A 206 11.42 9.73 2.86
N ARG A 207 12.33 9.98 3.81
CA ARG A 207 12.11 11.03 4.82
C ARG A 207 11.94 12.36 4.09
N GLY A 208 10.77 12.99 4.27
CA GLY A 208 10.53 14.31 3.70
C GLY A 208 11.37 15.36 4.42
N THR A 209 12.28 16.00 3.69
CA THR A 209 12.94 17.22 4.17
C THR A 209 11.92 18.36 4.12
N GLU A 210 11.85 19.21 5.15
CA GLU A 210 11.10 20.45 5.06
C GLU A 210 11.78 21.37 4.06
N GLU A 211 11.04 21.77 3.03
CA GLU A 211 11.49 22.77 2.08
C GLU A 211 10.92 24.13 2.47
N GLU A 212 11.75 25.16 2.37
CA GLU A 212 11.30 26.54 2.49
C GLU A 212 10.24 26.83 1.39
N PRO A 213 9.07 27.41 1.71
CA PRO A 213 8.01 27.67 0.75
C PRO A 213 8.48 28.42 -0.51
N ARG A 214 9.40 29.39 -0.37
CA ARG A 214 9.93 30.18 -1.48
C ARG A 214 10.79 29.35 -2.44
N ALA A 215 11.63 28.47 -1.91
CA ALA A 215 12.44 27.56 -2.72
C ALA A 215 11.53 26.62 -3.53
N MET A 216 10.50 26.07 -2.89
CA MET A 216 9.51 25.21 -3.56
C MET A 216 8.78 25.96 -4.69
N VAL A 217 8.33 27.20 -4.47
CA VAL A 217 7.68 28.00 -5.53
C VAL A 217 8.62 28.28 -6.68
N LYS A 218 9.88 28.63 -6.41
CA LYS A 218 10.88 28.86 -7.47
C LYS A 218 11.07 27.62 -8.35
N GLU A 219 11.18 26.43 -7.75
CA GLU A 219 11.31 25.17 -8.50
C GLU A 219 10.05 24.83 -9.28
N LEU A 220 8.87 25.07 -8.69
CA LEU A 220 7.60 24.84 -9.37
C LEU A 220 7.45 25.78 -10.57
N CYS A 221 7.81 27.06 -10.45
CA CYS A 221 7.78 27.99 -11.59
C CYS A 221 8.66 27.49 -12.74
N GLY A 222 9.90 27.06 -12.46
CA GLY A 222 10.77 26.50 -13.50
C GLY A 222 10.15 25.27 -14.20
N LEU A 223 9.52 24.39 -13.42
CA LEU A 223 8.80 23.24 -13.99
C LEU A 223 7.60 23.66 -14.85
N LEU A 224 6.84 24.66 -14.42
CA LEU A 224 5.71 25.19 -15.21
C LEU A 224 6.21 25.89 -16.48
N ASP A 225 7.36 26.56 -16.44
CA ASP A 225 7.99 27.19 -17.60
C ASP A 225 8.41 26.12 -18.64
N ASP A 226 8.90 24.96 -18.20
CA ASP A 226 9.13 23.81 -19.09
C ASP A 226 7.83 23.37 -19.77
N ILE A 227 6.73 23.28 -19.02
CA ILE A 227 5.41 22.92 -19.58
C ILE A 227 4.95 23.97 -20.60
N ASP A 228 5.11 25.26 -20.29
CA ASP A 228 4.73 26.36 -21.19
C ASP A 228 5.55 26.36 -22.49
N THR A 229 6.81 25.95 -22.40
CA THR A 229 7.74 25.85 -23.53
C THR A 229 7.37 24.70 -24.46
N TYR A 230 7.11 23.51 -23.92
CA TYR A 230 6.96 22.29 -24.72
C TYR A 230 5.52 21.90 -25.05
N VAL A 231 4.54 22.31 -24.25
CA VAL A 231 3.14 21.92 -24.43
C VAL A 231 2.37 23.14 -24.87
N GLY A 232 1.84 23.19 -26.10
CA GLY A 232 1.05 24.33 -26.58
C GLY A 232 -0.17 24.65 -25.71
N GLU A 233 -0.75 25.85 -25.88
CA GLU A 233 -1.97 26.24 -25.18
C GLU A 233 -3.12 25.27 -25.44
N GLY A 234 -3.95 25.08 -24.41
CA GLY A 234 -5.17 24.29 -24.50
C GLY A 234 -5.28 23.23 -23.41
N ARG A 235 -6.18 22.27 -23.66
CA ARG A 235 -6.67 21.34 -22.62
C ARG A 235 -5.58 20.46 -22.01
N GLN A 236 -4.53 20.11 -22.76
CA GLN A 236 -3.43 19.30 -22.23
C GLN A 236 -2.60 20.09 -21.21
N ARG A 237 -2.17 21.31 -21.58
CA ARG A 237 -1.46 22.24 -20.68
C ARG A 237 -2.27 22.51 -19.41
N GLU A 238 -3.56 22.83 -19.56
CA GLU A 238 -4.45 23.06 -18.41
C GLU A 238 -4.51 21.87 -17.45
N ARG A 239 -4.53 20.63 -17.98
CA ARG A 239 -4.55 19.42 -17.14
C ARG A 239 -3.23 19.19 -16.40
N MET A 240 -2.10 19.54 -17.01
CA MET A 240 -0.78 19.48 -16.36
C MET A 240 -0.69 20.56 -15.27
N TYR A 241 -1.10 21.79 -15.56
CA TYR A 241 -1.22 22.86 -14.57
C TYR A 241 -2.13 22.45 -13.41
N ALA A 242 -3.31 21.90 -13.68
CA ALA A 242 -4.22 21.44 -12.65
C ALA A 242 -3.63 20.32 -11.78
N HIS A 243 -2.79 19.43 -12.35
CA HIS A 243 -2.07 18.43 -11.57
C HIS A 243 -1.17 19.11 -10.52
N TRP A 244 -0.36 20.08 -10.93
CA TRP A 244 0.56 20.79 -10.03
C TRP A 244 -0.15 21.70 -9.04
N PHE A 245 -1.20 22.40 -9.49
CA PHE A 245 -2.05 23.21 -8.64
C PHE A 245 -2.63 22.36 -7.50
N ARG A 246 -3.13 21.17 -7.85
CA ARG A 246 -3.63 20.21 -6.86
C ARG A 246 -2.51 19.67 -5.97
N TYR A 247 -1.41 19.17 -6.55
CA TYR A 247 -0.42 18.35 -5.86
C TYR A 247 0.57 19.19 -5.03
N ALA A 248 1.18 20.21 -5.62
CA ALA A 248 2.25 21.00 -5.02
C ALA A 248 1.74 22.24 -4.28
N VAL A 249 0.63 22.83 -4.73
CA VAL A 249 0.14 24.11 -4.19
C VAL A 249 -0.96 23.91 -3.15
N LEU A 250 -2.10 23.31 -3.52
CA LEU A 250 -3.30 23.30 -2.67
C LEU A 250 -3.32 22.15 -1.65
N ARG A 251 -2.91 20.94 -2.04
CA ARG A 251 -2.97 19.76 -1.15
C ARG A 251 -2.13 19.92 0.13
N PRO A 252 -0.93 20.52 0.13
CA PRO A 252 -0.19 20.78 1.36
C PRO A 252 -0.98 21.60 2.39
N MET A 253 -1.85 22.52 1.93
CA MET A 253 -2.64 23.43 2.78
C MET A 253 -3.82 22.75 3.49
N VAL A 254 -4.17 21.51 3.14
CA VAL A 254 -5.27 20.75 3.77
C VAL A 254 -4.78 19.58 4.62
N THR A 255 -3.48 19.53 4.90
CA THR A 255 -2.87 18.47 5.74
C THR A 255 -2.99 18.79 7.24
N ALA A 256 -2.97 17.75 8.08
CA ALA A 256 -2.91 17.91 9.53
C ALA A 256 -1.69 18.75 9.96
N ARG A 257 -0.53 18.51 9.32
CA ARG A 257 0.70 19.29 9.54
C ARG A 257 0.50 20.79 9.32
N PHE A 258 -0.17 21.18 8.23
CA PHE A 258 -0.49 22.58 7.97
C PHE A 258 -1.40 23.14 9.07
N ALA A 259 -2.43 22.38 9.47
CA ALA A 259 -3.35 22.82 10.51
C ALA A 259 -2.72 22.91 11.92
N ASP A 260 -1.68 22.13 12.20
CA ASP A 260 -1.03 22.06 13.53
C ASP A 260 0.14 23.06 13.70
N SER A 261 0.80 23.50 12.63
CA SER A 261 1.98 24.41 12.72
C SER A 261 1.58 25.90 12.74
N SER A 262 1.79 26.64 13.83
CA SER A 262 1.42 28.07 13.93
C SER A 262 2.45 29.06 13.38
N VAL A 263 3.74 28.71 13.30
CA VAL A 263 4.82 29.68 13.02
C VAL A 263 5.03 29.92 11.51
N ASP A 264 4.81 28.93 10.64
CA ASP A 264 5.10 29.02 9.19
C ASP A 264 3.88 29.15 8.26
N ARG A 265 2.66 29.01 8.80
CA ARG A 265 1.43 29.02 7.99
C ARG A 265 1.20 30.33 7.23
N GLY A 266 1.46 31.47 7.87
CA GLY A 266 1.24 32.79 7.26
C GLY A 266 2.21 33.09 6.12
N LEU A 267 3.48 32.68 6.26
CA LEU A 267 4.47 32.80 5.19
C LEU A 267 4.11 31.90 4.01
N HIS A 268 3.82 30.62 4.28
CA HIS A 268 3.40 29.67 3.25
C HIS A 268 2.15 30.16 2.51
N PHE A 269 1.14 30.65 3.23
CA PHE A 269 -0.09 31.18 2.64
C PHE A 269 0.19 32.36 1.70
N ARG A 270 0.98 33.36 2.12
CA ARG A 270 1.30 34.52 1.27
C ARG A 270 2.02 34.13 -0.01
N VAL A 271 3.05 33.28 0.12
CA VAL A 271 3.81 32.76 -1.04
C VAL A 271 2.91 31.99 -2.01
N VAL A 272 2.01 31.16 -1.49
CA VAL A 272 1.02 30.45 -2.32
C VAL A 272 0.01 31.43 -2.95
N GLN A 273 -0.44 32.45 -2.22
CA GLN A 273 -1.39 33.42 -2.73
C GLN A 273 -0.83 34.20 -3.92
N GLU A 274 0.41 34.67 -3.82
CA GLU A 274 1.14 35.34 -4.91
C GLU A 274 1.24 34.41 -6.13
N LEU A 275 1.71 33.17 -5.93
CA LEU A 275 1.81 32.17 -6.99
C LEU A 275 0.47 31.88 -7.67
N VAL A 276 -0.61 31.76 -6.90
CA VAL A 276 -1.96 31.48 -7.44
C VAL A 276 -2.47 32.65 -8.28
N ALA A 277 -2.21 33.89 -7.86
CA ALA A 277 -2.58 35.07 -8.63
C ALA A 277 -1.81 35.16 -9.95
N GLU A 278 -0.54 34.75 -9.96
CA GLU A 278 0.33 34.84 -11.14
C GLU A 278 0.13 33.70 -12.15
N ARG A 279 0.07 32.44 -11.67
CA ARG A 279 0.19 31.25 -12.54
C ARG A 279 -1.08 30.39 -12.63
N PHE A 280 -2.07 30.57 -11.75
CA PHE A 280 -3.21 29.64 -11.64
C PHE A 280 -4.59 30.33 -11.80
N PRO A 281 -5.03 30.57 -13.05
CA PRO A 281 -6.31 31.21 -13.32
C PRO A 281 -7.50 30.39 -12.80
N ALA A 282 -8.60 31.07 -12.47
CA ALA A 282 -9.82 30.44 -11.92
C ALA A 282 -10.45 29.39 -12.86
N THR A 283 -10.17 29.46 -14.16
CA THR A 283 -10.61 28.46 -15.15
C THR A 283 -10.06 27.05 -14.87
N LEU A 284 -8.94 26.93 -14.14
CA LEU A 284 -8.36 25.64 -13.76
C LEU A 284 -9.14 24.95 -12.64
N ASP A 285 -9.95 25.68 -11.88
CA ASP A 285 -10.69 25.16 -10.73
C ASP A 285 -11.64 24.03 -11.13
N ARG A 286 -12.12 24.00 -12.38
CA ARG A 286 -12.94 22.90 -12.93
C ARG A 286 -12.28 21.52 -12.91
N TYR A 287 -10.95 21.48 -12.84
CA TYR A 287 -10.17 20.23 -12.76
C TYR A 287 -9.86 19.81 -11.32
N LEU A 288 -10.21 20.65 -10.33
CA LEU A 288 -9.95 20.39 -8.93
C LEU A 288 -11.12 19.65 -8.26
N PRO A 289 -10.83 18.74 -7.31
CA PRO A 289 -11.83 18.26 -6.37
C PRO A 289 -12.48 19.42 -5.59
N VAL A 290 -13.76 19.28 -5.21
CA VAL A 290 -14.54 20.37 -4.58
C VAL A 290 -13.86 21.02 -3.38
N GLN A 291 -13.22 20.23 -2.52
CA GLN A 291 -12.50 20.76 -1.35
C GLN A 291 -11.35 21.67 -1.77
N LEU A 292 -10.63 21.32 -2.83
CA LEU A 292 -9.51 22.11 -3.33
C LEU A 292 -9.98 23.32 -4.16
N ARG A 293 -11.17 23.26 -4.80
CA ARG A 293 -11.81 24.47 -5.33
C ARG A 293 -12.11 25.47 -4.23
N MET A 294 -12.60 25.01 -3.07
CA MET A 294 -12.80 25.88 -1.92
C MET A 294 -11.50 26.45 -1.37
N VAL A 295 -10.44 25.63 -1.26
CA VAL A 295 -9.11 26.15 -0.87
C VAL A 295 -8.64 27.20 -1.87
N ALA A 296 -8.74 26.95 -3.18
CA ALA A 296 -8.35 27.90 -4.21
C ALA A 296 -9.13 29.23 -4.10
N ALA A 297 -10.45 29.17 -3.88
CA ALA A 297 -11.27 30.35 -3.64
C ALA A 297 -10.83 31.12 -2.38
N TYR A 298 -10.61 30.43 -1.26
CA TYR A 298 -10.14 31.07 -0.02
C TYR A 298 -8.72 31.64 -0.13
N VAL A 299 -7.82 31.02 -0.91
CA VAL A 299 -6.51 31.59 -1.21
C VAL A 299 -6.67 32.92 -1.95
N ARG A 300 -7.49 32.97 -3.00
CA ARG A 300 -7.74 34.20 -3.77
C ARG A 300 -8.40 35.29 -2.91
N MET A 301 -9.24 34.92 -1.95
CA MET A 301 -9.92 35.83 -1.02
C MET A 301 -9.07 36.23 0.21
N GLY A 302 -7.87 35.68 0.40
CA GLY A 302 -7.05 35.98 1.58
C GLY A 302 -7.54 35.32 2.88
N ARG A 303 -8.31 34.23 2.80
CA ARG A 303 -9.02 33.59 3.94
C ARG A 303 -8.29 32.37 4.50
N LEU A 304 -7.11 32.60 5.08
CA LEU A 304 -6.32 31.54 5.75
C LEU A 304 -7.10 30.86 6.89
N ASP A 305 -7.91 31.62 7.63
CA ASP A 305 -8.77 31.13 8.71
C ASP A 305 -9.69 29.98 8.23
N GLN A 306 -10.30 30.15 7.05
CA GLN A 306 -11.21 29.17 6.47
C GLN A 306 -10.50 27.90 6.00
N ILE A 307 -9.27 28.03 5.48
CA ILE A 307 -8.46 26.88 5.05
C ILE A 307 -8.08 26.02 6.27
N VAL A 308 -7.72 26.65 7.39
CA VAL A 308 -7.40 25.93 8.65
C VAL A 308 -8.63 25.20 9.19
N LEU A 309 -9.81 25.83 9.16
CA LEU A 309 -11.07 25.19 9.54
C LEU A 309 -11.39 23.98 8.64
N LEU A 310 -11.21 24.12 7.32
CA LEU A 310 -11.43 23.04 6.36
C LEU A 310 -10.46 21.88 6.63
N ALA A 311 -9.16 22.14 6.77
CA ALA A 311 -8.13 21.15 7.07
C ALA A 311 -8.41 20.36 8.37
N ASN A 312 -8.98 21.01 9.39
CA ASN A 312 -9.38 20.34 10.63
C ASN A 312 -10.64 19.48 10.46
N SER A 313 -11.60 19.93 9.66
CA SER A 313 -12.89 19.24 9.46
C SER A 313 -12.77 17.95 8.63
N THR A 314 -11.78 17.86 7.74
CA THR A 314 -11.62 16.73 6.80
C THR A 314 -10.78 15.57 7.36
N ARG A 315 -10.13 15.74 8.53
CA ARG A 315 -9.19 14.75 9.11
C ARG A 315 -9.75 13.34 9.32
N ARG A 316 -11.07 13.16 9.37
CA ARG A 316 -11.72 11.87 9.68
C ARG A 316 -12.63 11.35 8.55
N ALA A 317 -12.73 12.07 7.44
CA ALA A 317 -13.50 11.59 6.30
C ALA A 317 -12.84 10.33 5.70
N GLY A 318 -13.64 9.38 5.24
CA GLY A 318 -13.16 8.09 4.77
C GLY A 318 -14.07 7.42 3.78
N LEU A 319 -13.79 6.15 3.49
CA LEU A 319 -14.58 5.32 2.61
C LEU A 319 -15.05 4.09 3.41
N ARG A 320 -16.33 3.79 3.34
CA ARG A 320 -16.87 2.52 3.83
C ARG A 320 -17.16 1.63 2.63
N ALA A 321 -16.72 0.39 2.71
CA ALA A 321 -16.85 -0.59 1.65
C ALA A 321 -17.31 -1.90 2.26
N ASP A 322 -18.61 -2.16 2.15
CA ASP A 322 -19.23 -3.33 2.75
C ASP A 322 -19.42 -4.40 1.70
N LEU A 323 -18.96 -5.60 2.00
CA LEU A 323 -19.20 -6.78 1.21
C LEU A 323 -20.64 -7.26 1.42
N SER A 324 -21.40 -7.36 0.33
CA SER A 324 -22.77 -7.88 0.30
C SER A 324 -22.80 -9.35 -0.11
N GLU A 325 -21.84 -9.79 -0.93
CA GLU A 325 -21.76 -11.17 -1.44
C GLU A 325 -20.31 -11.61 -1.62
N VAL A 326 -20.04 -12.89 -1.35
CA VAL A 326 -18.78 -13.56 -1.65
C VAL A 326 -19.09 -14.98 -2.05
N ARG A 327 -18.76 -15.36 -3.28
CA ARG A 327 -18.97 -16.73 -3.78
C ARG A 327 -17.94 -17.13 -4.81
N TRP A 328 -17.78 -18.43 -4.99
CA TRP A 328 -17.01 -18.98 -6.09
C TRP A 328 -17.89 -19.21 -7.30
N ASP A 329 -17.36 -18.85 -8.46
CA ASP A 329 -17.81 -19.27 -9.78
C ASP A 329 -16.64 -20.04 -10.42
N ALA A 330 -16.65 -21.36 -10.22
CA ALA A 330 -15.49 -22.23 -10.44
C ALA A 330 -14.24 -21.73 -9.68
N HIS A 331 -13.26 -21.16 -10.38
CA HIS A 331 -12.00 -20.63 -9.82
C HIS A 331 -11.96 -19.10 -9.75
N VAL A 332 -13.09 -18.44 -10.06
CA VAL A 332 -13.26 -16.99 -9.99
C VAL A 332 -14.00 -16.65 -8.70
N LEU A 333 -13.39 -15.84 -7.84
CA LEU A 333 -14.05 -15.30 -6.65
C LEU A 333 -14.85 -14.06 -7.06
N VAL A 334 -16.16 -14.14 -6.92
CA VAL A 334 -17.08 -13.03 -7.19
C VAL A 334 -17.37 -12.30 -5.88
N LEU A 335 -17.18 -10.98 -5.91
CA LEU A 335 -17.32 -10.08 -4.77
C LEU A 335 -18.41 -9.06 -5.08
N GLY A 336 -19.54 -9.12 -4.36
CA GLY A 336 -20.55 -8.06 -4.36
C GLY A 336 -20.25 -7.04 -3.27
N LEU A 337 -20.24 -5.75 -3.60
CA LEU A 337 -19.92 -4.68 -2.64
C LEU A 337 -20.78 -3.44 -2.80
N THR A 338 -20.97 -2.74 -1.68
CA THR A 338 -21.55 -1.40 -1.57
C THR A 338 -20.53 -0.44 -0.99
N VAL A 339 -20.38 0.74 -1.59
CA VAL A 339 -19.36 1.73 -1.22
C VAL A 339 -19.97 3.10 -1.02
N GLU A 340 -19.62 3.74 0.09
CA GLU A 340 -20.09 5.08 0.46
C GLU A 340 -18.95 5.92 1.04
N VAL A 341 -18.98 7.22 0.74
CA VAL A 341 -18.11 8.20 1.39
C VAL A 341 -18.65 8.48 2.78
N MET A 342 -17.78 8.47 3.78
CA MET A 342 -18.13 8.71 5.17
C MET A 342 -17.56 10.06 5.62
N THR A 343 -18.34 10.82 6.38
CA THR A 343 -17.89 12.03 7.07
C THR A 343 -17.12 11.69 8.34
N GLY A 344 -16.47 12.70 8.92
CA GLY A 344 -15.60 12.53 10.08
C GLY A 344 -16.26 12.06 11.37
N ASP A 345 -17.59 12.11 11.43
CA ASP A 345 -18.42 11.59 12.51
C ASP A 345 -18.89 10.14 12.28
N GLY A 346 -18.51 9.52 11.15
CA GLY A 346 -18.87 8.15 10.81
C GLY A 346 -20.24 7.99 10.15
N THR A 347 -20.87 9.08 9.71
CA THR A 347 -22.12 9.04 8.93
C THR A 347 -21.87 9.12 7.41
N PRO A 348 -22.78 8.66 6.55
CA PRO A 348 -22.64 8.82 5.10
C PRO A 348 -22.63 10.30 4.69
N ASP A 349 -21.81 10.63 3.70
CA ASP A 349 -21.73 11.99 3.14
C ASP A 349 -23.02 12.38 2.42
N ARG A 350 -23.39 13.65 2.52
CA ARG A 350 -24.69 14.18 2.08
C ARG A 350 -24.50 15.35 1.13
N TYR A 351 -25.34 15.38 0.11
CA TYR A 351 -25.33 16.40 -0.92
C TYR A 351 -26.69 17.08 -1.00
N ARG A 352 -26.69 18.38 -1.32
CA ARG A 352 -27.90 19.17 -1.53
C ARG A 352 -28.28 19.12 -3.00
N THR A 353 -29.56 18.95 -3.30
CA THR A 353 -30.07 18.97 -4.68
C THR A 353 -30.83 20.26 -4.95
N GLN A 354 -30.68 20.79 -6.16
CA GLN A 354 -31.41 21.96 -6.66
C GLN A 354 -31.75 21.73 -8.14
N GLY A 355 -32.97 21.25 -8.40
CA GLY A 355 -33.31 20.68 -9.71
C GLY A 355 -32.44 19.46 -9.99
N GLU A 356 -31.77 19.45 -11.13
CA GLU A 356 -30.82 18.39 -11.53
C GLU A 356 -29.42 18.57 -10.93
N ARG A 357 -29.10 19.76 -10.40
CA ARG A 357 -27.76 20.06 -9.87
C ARG A 357 -27.56 19.46 -8.48
N VAL A 358 -26.35 18.96 -8.26
CA VAL A 358 -25.92 18.39 -6.99
C VAL A 358 -24.79 19.24 -6.41
N HIS A 359 -24.98 19.72 -5.18
CA HIS A 359 -24.04 20.57 -4.48
C HIS A 359 -23.46 19.85 -3.25
N TRP A 360 -22.15 19.97 -3.07
CA TRP A 360 -21.50 19.60 -1.82
C TRP A 360 -22.01 20.47 -0.68
N ILE A 361 -22.13 19.88 0.53
CA ILE A 361 -22.52 20.60 1.74
C ILE A 361 -21.26 20.83 2.57
N PRO A 362 -20.71 22.06 2.60
CA PRO A 362 -19.53 22.34 3.40
C PRO A 362 -19.82 22.19 4.90
N PRO A 363 -18.80 21.85 5.71
CA PRO A 363 -18.89 21.89 7.17
C PRO A 363 -19.46 23.23 7.65
N ARG A 364 -20.37 23.19 8.64
CA ARG A 364 -21.07 24.38 9.16
C ARG A 364 -20.16 25.49 9.66
N ALA A 365 -18.93 25.16 10.05
CA ALA A 365 -17.94 26.14 10.52
C ALA A 365 -17.37 27.02 9.39
N LEU A 366 -17.55 26.64 8.13
CA LEU A 366 -17.03 27.38 6.98
C LEU A 366 -17.99 28.48 6.51
N GLU A 367 -17.43 29.63 6.21
CA GLU A 367 -18.13 30.74 5.58
C GLU A 367 -18.30 30.46 4.08
N THR A 368 -19.55 30.41 3.63
CA THR A 368 -19.89 30.06 2.24
C THR A 368 -20.61 31.17 1.49
N ARG A 369 -21.04 32.24 2.17
CA ARG A 369 -21.82 33.34 1.57
C ARG A 369 -21.04 34.17 0.55
N SER A 370 -19.72 34.22 0.72
CA SER A 370 -18.78 34.93 -0.15
C SER A 370 -18.29 34.10 -1.33
N LEU A 371 -18.69 32.83 -1.43
CA LEU A 371 -18.28 31.91 -2.50
C LEU A 371 -19.29 31.91 -3.64
N ASP A 372 -18.79 31.78 -4.87
CA ASP A 372 -19.65 31.53 -6.03
C ASP A 372 -20.39 30.19 -5.89
N ASP A 373 -21.65 30.14 -6.32
CA ASP A 373 -22.49 28.94 -6.26
C ASP A 373 -21.85 27.72 -6.98
N GLY A 374 -21.06 27.98 -8.02
CA GLY A 374 -20.33 26.97 -8.78
C GLY A 374 -19.22 26.25 -8.00
N VAL A 375 -18.70 26.84 -6.91
CA VAL A 375 -17.63 26.23 -6.10
C VAL A 375 -18.10 24.92 -5.47
N THR A 376 -19.37 24.86 -5.06
CA THR A 376 -19.97 23.67 -4.43
C THR A 376 -20.58 22.70 -5.42
N ASP A 377 -20.71 23.06 -6.70
CA ASP A 377 -21.35 22.21 -7.71
C ASP A 377 -20.49 20.99 -8.04
N ILE A 378 -21.00 19.81 -7.74
CA ILE A 378 -20.35 18.52 -7.97
C ILE A 378 -21.17 17.63 -8.90
N THR A 379 -22.08 18.18 -9.70
CA THR A 379 -23.00 17.43 -10.57
C THR A 379 -22.24 16.45 -11.46
N ASP A 380 -21.33 16.95 -12.29
CA ASP A 380 -20.44 16.12 -13.14
C ASP A 380 -19.60 15.13 -12.33
N THR A 381 -19.13 15.55 -11.16
CA THR A 381 -18.22 14.77 -10.32
C THR A 381 -18.94 13.60 -9.66
N VAL A 382 -20.21 13.78 -9.29
CA VAL A 382 -21.09 12.72 -8.78
C VAL A 382 -21.40 11.74 -9.90
N GLU A 383 -21.76 12.21 -11.10
CA GLU A 383 -22.06 11.36 -12.25
C GLU A 383 -20.89 10.51 -12.72
N ARG A 384 -19.67 11.06 -12.63
CA ARG A 384 -18.44 10.34 -12.96
C ARG A 384 -17.88 9.53 -11.79
N SER A 385 -18.62 9.42 -10.68
CA SER A 385 -18.16 8.69 -9.51
C SER A 385 -18.00 7.21 -9.85
N ARG A 386 -16.82 6.68 -9.53
CA ARG A 386 -16.44 5.29 -9.79
C ARG A 386 -15.57 4.77 -8.67
N ILE A 387 -15.54 3.46 -8.50
CA ILE A 387 -14.61 2.75 -7.66
C ILE A 387 -13.66 1.91 -8.50
N GLU A 388 -12.49 1.63 -7.94
CA GLU A 388 -11.51 0.67 -8.43
C GLU A 388 -11.25 -0.32 -7.29
N LEU A 389 -11.25 -1.62 -7.60
CA LEU A 389 -10.92 -2.68 -6.65
C LEU A 389 -9.56 -3.26 -7.00
N TYR A 390 -8.74 -3.54 -5.98
CA TYR A 390 -7.43 -4.15 -6.18
C TYR A 390 -7.08 -5.07 -5.02
N VAL A 391 -6.30 -6.10 -5.34
CA VAL A 391 -5.64 -6.95 -4.33
C VAL A 391 -4.21 -6.47 -4.11
N ARG A 392 -3.77 -6.49 -2.86
CA ARG A 392 -2.41 -6.11 -2.46
C ARG A 392 -1.76 -7.24 -1.68
N HIS A 393 -0.59 -7.70 -2.10
CA HIS A 393 0.19 -8.69 -1.35
C HIS A 393 0.74 -8.03 -0.07
N SER A 394 0.46 -8.62 1.09
CA SER A 394 0.79 -8.00 2.40
C SER A 394 2.29 -7.87 2.63
N GLU A 395 3.11 -8.83 2.18
CA GLU A 395 4.57 -8.77 2.40
C GLU A 395 5.35 -8.01 1.32
N THR A 396 4.98 -8.14 0.03
CA THR A 396 5.73 -7.58 -1.09
C THR A 396 5.17 -6.25 -1.61
N GLY A 397 3.99 -5.84 -1.16
CA GLY A 397 3.33 -4.62 -1.62
C GLY A 397 2.80 -4.69 -3.06
N VAL A 398 2.93 -5.82 -3.77
CA VAL A 398 2.48 -5.98 -5.15
C VAL A 398 0.97 -5.80 -5.24
N ILE A 399 0.52 -5.00 -6.21
CA ILE A 399 -0.90 -4.65 -6.40
C ILE A 399 -1.39 -5.11 -7.76
N HIS A 400 -2.56 -5.77 -7.80
CA HIS A 400 -3.26 -6.08 -9.05
C HIS A 400 -4.70 -5.58 -9.00
N PHE A 401 -5.09 -4.83 -10.02
CA PHE A 401 -6.45 -4.32 -10.18
C PHE A 401 -7.39 -5.43 -10.65
N LEU A 402 -8.64 -5.38 -10.19
CA LEU A 402 -9.65 -6.38 -10.50
C LEU A 402 -10.66 -5.84 -11.53
N PRO A 403 -11.10 -6.69 -12.48
CA PRO A 403 -12.30 -6.42 -13.26
C PRO A 403 -13.49 -6.11 -12.34
N LEU A 404 -14.21 -5.03 -12.64
CA LEU A 404 -15.31 -4.52 -11.85
C LEU A 404 -16.42 -3.98 -12.74
N THR A 405 -17.63 -4.48 -12.54
CA THR A 405 -18.86 -3.83 -13.03
C THR A 405 -19.45 -3.01 -11.90
N GLN A 406 -19.92 -1.79 -12.17
CA GLN A 406 -20.41 -0.89 -11.12
C GLN A 406 -21.55 0.00 -11.60
N HIS A 407 -22.37 0.45 -10.66
CA HIS A 407 -23.39 1.47 -10.87
C HIS A 407 -23.49 2.40 -9.67
N MET A 408 -23.76 3.67 -9.93
CA MET A 408 -23.93 4.71 -8.92
C MET A 408 -25.42 4.96 -8.70
N GLU A 409 -25.84 4.97 -7.44
CA GLU A 409 -27.20 5.25 -7.01
C GLU A 409 -27.24 6.55 -6.19
N ARG A 410 -28.20 7.42 -6.52
CA ARG A 410 -28.55 8.61 -5.71
C ARG A 410 -29.70 8.21 -4.79
N ILE A 411 -29.44 8.13 -3.49
CA ILE A 411 -30.45 7.70 -2.52
C ILE A 411 -31.02 8.94 -1.82
N PRO A 412 -32.33 9.23 -1.95
CA PRO A 412 -32.95 10.38 -1.31
C PRO A 412 -32.89 10.31 0.22
N GLU A 413 -32.55 11.44 0.86
CA GLU A 413 -32.56 11.58 2.32
C GLU A 413 -33.32 12.86 2.74
N GLY A 414 -34.66 12.78 2.72
CA GLY A 414 -35.52 13.92 3.05
C GLY A 414 -35.67 14.92 1.89
N ARG A 415 -36.03 16.17 2.22
CA ARG A 415 -36.31 17.20 1.20
C ARG A 415 -35.00 17.81 0.68
N ASN A 416 -34.77 17.70 -0.63
CA ASN A 416 -33.64 18.28 -1.36
C ASN A 416 -32.24 17.81 -0.92
N LYS A 417 -32.13 16.56 -0.43
CA LYS A 417 -30.84 15.95 -0.07
C LYS A 417 -30.75 14.53 -0.59
N ILE A 418 -29.53 14.15 -0.97
CA ILE A 418 -29.20 12.79 -1.41
C ILE A 418 -27.91 12.33 -0.74
N ARG A 419 -27.76 11.01 -0.63
CA ARG A 419 -26.47 10.34 -0.46
C ARG A 419 -26.10 9.60 -1.76
N VAL A 420 -24.80 9.42 -1.99
CA VAL A 420 -24.29 8.69 -3.16
C VAL A 420 -23.73 7.35 -2.69
N GLN A 421 -24.26 6.27 -3.25
CA GLN A 421 -23.79 4.91 -3.01
C GLN A 421 -23.36 4.29 -4.34
N ILE A 422 -22.22 3.60 -4.36
CA ILE A 422 -21.79 2.82 -5.53
C ILE A 422 -21.93 1.34 -5.18
N ARG A 423 -22.58 0.59 -6.06
CA ARG A 423 -22.67 -0.86 -5.99
C ARG A 423 -21.79 -1.46 -7.07
N GLY A 424 -21.04 -2.50 -6.72
CA GLY A 424 -20.11 -3.14 -7.63
C GLY A 424 -20.10 -4.65 -7.50
N GLU A 425 -19.81 -5.32 -8.62
CA GLU A 425 -19.44 -6.73 -8.68
C GLU A 425 -18.02 -6.83 -9.24
N ALA A 426 -17.09 -7.30 -8.41
CA ALA A 426 -15.72 -7.56 -8.83
C ALA A 426 -15.48 -9.05 -9.01
N ARG A 427 -14.64 -9.40 -9.99
CA ARG A 427 -14.29 -10.78 -10.32
C ARG A 427 -12.79 -10.96 -10.17
N LEU A 428 -12.38 -11.84 -9.26
CA LEU A 428 -10.98 -12.22 -9.06
C LEU A 428 -10.76 -13.64 -9.56
N ASP A 429 -10.16 -13.76 -10.75
CA ASP A 429 -9.61 -15.02 -11.23
C ASP A 429 -8.20 -15.19 -10.66
N VAL A 430 -8.05 -16.06 -9.67
CA VAL A 430 -6.76 -16.29 -8.99
C VAL A 430 -5.68 -16.89 -9.90
N THR A 431 -6.07 -17.42 -11.07
CA THR A 431 -5.16 -18.03 -12.05
C THR A 431 -4.64 -17.01 -13.07
N THR A 432 -5.26 -15.84 -13.19
CA THR A 432 -4.91 -14.81 -14.18
C THR A 432 -4.86 -13.38 -13.63
N ALA A 433 -5.25 -13.13 -12.37
CA ALA A 433 -5.34 -11.79 -11.80
C ALA A 433 -4.00 -11.02 -11.76
N ALA A 434 -2.86 -11.71 -11.83
CA ALA A 434 -1.55 -11.07 -11.91
C ALA A 434 -1.17 -10.71 -13.36
N LEU A 435 -1.96 -9.86 -14.03
CA LEU A 435 -1.74 -9.45 -15.43
C LEU A 435 -1.63 -10.65 -16.40
N GLY A 436 -2.56 -11.59 -16.29
CA GLY A 436 -2.58 -12.84 -17.06
C GLY A 436 -1.85 -14.01 -16.39
N GLN A 437 -1.18 -13.77 -15.27
CA GLN A 437 -0.51 -14.80 -14.48
C GLN A 437 -1.27 -15.12 -13.18
N PRO A 438 -1.02 -16.29 -12.54
CA PRO A 438 -1.59 -16.61 -11.25
C PRO A 438 -1.08 -15.68 -10.14
N LEU A 439 -1.92 -15.43 -9.14
CA LEU A 439 -1.45 -14.78 -7.91
C LEU A 439 -0.35 -15.63 -7.27
N LYS A 440 0.71 -14.97 -6.80
CA LYS A 440 1.79 -15.60 -6.05
C LYS A 440 1.29 -16.08 -4.68
N GLN A 441 1.96 -17.10 -4.15
CA GLN A 441 1.76 -17.59 -2.79
C GLN A 441 1.89 -16.44 -1.79
N GLY A 442 1.02 -16.41 -0.79
CA GLY A 442 1.06 -15.43 0.28
C GLY A 442 -0.32 -14.91 0.68
N GLN A 443 -0.30 -13.89 1.54
CA GLN A 443 -1.49 -13.20 2.02
C GLN A 443 -1.75 -11.96 1.16
N TRP A 444 -2.99 -11.82 0.72
CA TRP A 444 -3.46 -10.73 -0.12
C TRP A 444 -4.60 -10.00 0.59
N GLU A 445 -4.58 -8.68 0.53
CA GLU A 445 -5.60 -7.79 1.07
C GLU A 445 -6.49 -7.29 -0.04
N VAL A 446 -7.80 -7.16 0.20
CA VAL A 446 -8.73 -6.59 -0.78
C VAL A 446 -9.02 -5.14 -0.42
N HIS A 447 -8.71 -4.24 -1.34
CA HIS A 447 -8.84 -2.81 -1.17
C HIS A 447 -9.79 -2.23 -2.22
N VAL A 448 -10.47 -1.16 -1.83
CA VAL A 448 -11.25 -0.31 -2.73
C VAL A 448 -10.73 1.11 -2.68
N ARG A 449 -10.79 1.79 -3.83
CA ARG A 449 -10.54 3.22 -3.96
C ARG A 449 -11.70 3.85 -4.72
N MET A 450 -12.13 5.03 -4.27
CA MET A 450 -13.18 5.79 -4.95
C MET A 450 -12.62 7.06 -5.59
N PHE A 451 -13.13 7.36 -6.77
CA PHE A 451 -12.88 8.57 -7.54
C PHE A 451 -14.23 9.23 -7.81
N GLY A 452 -14.49 10.38 -7.22
CA GLY A 452 -15.75 11.09 -7.40
C GLY A 452 -16.28 11.65 -6.10
N GLY A 453 -17.34 12.44 -6.18
CA GLY A 453 -17.83 13.27 -5.08
C GLY A 453 -16.78 14.29 -4.57
N ALA A 454 -16.77 14.51 -3.26
CA ALA A 454 -15.90 15.50 -2.62
C ALA A 454 -14.50 15.01 -2.22
N ASN A 455 -14.28 13.69 -2.24
CA ASN A 455 -13.14 13.04 -1.60
C ASN A 455 -12.54 11.93 -2.49
N GLN A 456 -11.21 11.85 -2.53
CA GLN A 456 -10.53 10.61 -2.95
C GLN A 456 -10.17 9.84 -1.68
N ALA A 457 -10.78 8.68 -1.51
CA ALA A 457 -10.58 7.85 -0.33
C ALA A 457 -10.34 6.39 -0.74
N ARG A 458 -9.70 5.66 0.16
CA ARG A 458 -9.43 4.24 0.05
C ARG A 458 -9.81 3.55 1.34
N SER A 459 -10.21 2.30 1.25
CA SER A 459 -10.48 1.48 2.42
C SER A 459 -10.27 0.02 2.08
N ARG A 460 -10.14 -0.81 3.11
CA ARG A 460 -10.24 -2.25 2.96
C ARG A 460 -11.70 -2.65 2.86
N VAL A 461 -11.95 -3.72 2.12
CA VAL A 461 -13.30 -4.27 2.00
C VAL A 461 -13.65 -4.96 3.31
N GLY A 462 -14.63 -4.43 4.04
CA GLY A 462 -15.14 -4.97 5.28
C GLY A 462 -16.31 -5.92 5.06
N ARG A 463 -16.59 -6.79 6.03
CA ARG A 463 -17.86 -7.53 6.06
C ARG A 463 -19.00 -6.63 6.53
N SER A 464 -20.19 -6.88 6.00
CA SER A 464 -21.44 -6.44 6.62
C SER A 464 -21.73 -7.24 7.91
N ASP A 465 -22.75 -6.85 8.67
CA ASP A 465 -23.14 -7.49 9.94
C ASP A 465 -23.59 -8.96 9.82
N ARG A 466 -23.71 -9.49 8.59
CA ARG A 466 -24.09 -10.90 8.33
C ARG A 466 -22.85 -11.79 8.22
N PRO A 467 -22.89 -13.04 8.71
CA PRO A 467 -21.80 -13.99 8.51
C PRO A 467 -21.67 -14.32 7.02
N LEU A 468 -20.57 -13.88 6.42
CA LEU A 468 -20.18 -14.23 5.05
C LEU A 468 -19.08 -15.28 5.13
N ASN A 469 -19.45 -16.55 4.95
CA ASN A 469 -18.51 -17.65 4.87
C ASN A 469 -18.34 -18.05 3.40
N CYS A 470 -17.15 -17.85 2.85
CA CYS A 470 -16.77 -18.37 1.55
C CYS A 470 -15.63 -19.37 1.74
N LEU A 471 -15.85 -20.61 1.30
CA LEU A 471 -14.92 -21.71 1.50
C LEU A 471 -13.66 -21.56 0.65
N GLY A 472 -12.62 -22.34 0.97
CA GLY A 472 -11.46 -22.43 0.10
C GLY A 472 -11.79 -23.19 -1.19
N VAL A 473 -11.09 -22.86 -2.28
CA VAL A 473 -11.17 -23.58 -3.56
C VAL A 473 -9.80 -24.11 -3.96
N LEU A 474 -9.80 -25.19 -4.74
CA LEU A 474 -8.62 -25.65 -5.47
C LEU A 474 -8.63 -25.07 -6.88
N ALA A 475 -7.76 -24.09 -7.14
CA ALA A 475 -7.54 -23.56 -8.48
C ALA A 475 -6.55 -24.44 -9.23
N GLN A 476 -6.92 -24.96 -10.42
CA GLN A 476 -6.16 -26.03 -11.09
C GLN A 476 -5.22 -25.56 -12.21
N ARG A 477 -5.14 -24.26 -12.53
CA ARG A 477 -4.30 -23.73 -13.62
C ARG A 477 -3.26 -22.72 -13.10
N PRO A 478 -1.97 -22.84 -13.47
CA PRO A 478 -1.30 -23.92 -14.21
C PRO A 478 -1.00 -25.17 -13.36
N ARG A 479 -1.18 -25.10 -12.03
CA ARG A 479 -1.09 -26.23 -11.09
C ARG A 479 -2.11 -26.07 -9.99
N THR A 480 -2.46 -27.16 -9.31
CA THR A 480 -3.41 -27.13 -8.18
C THR A 480 -2.90 -26.30 -7.02
N ARG A 481 -3.68 -25.30 -6.59
CA ARG A 481 -3.38 -24.42 -5.47
C ARG A 481 -4.61 -24.22 -4.60
N LEU A 482 -4.43 -24.26 -3.29
CA LEU A 482 -5.48 -23.91 -2.35
C LEU A 482 -5.56 -22.38 -2.21
N VAL A 483 -6.73 -21.81 -2.45
CA VAL A 483 -7.00 -20.39 -2.18
C VAL A 483 -8.11 -20.28 -1.16
N VAL A 484 -7.83 -19.55 -0.07
CA VAL A 484 -8.73 -19.43 1.08
C VAL A 484 -9.08 -17.96 1.32
N PRO A 485 -10.34 -17.54 1.08
CA PRO A 485 -10.84 -16.26 1.60
C PRO A 485 -10.73 -16.24 3.12
N CYS A 486 -10.11 -15.19 3.66
CA CYS A 486 -9.83 -15.06 5.09
C CYS A 486 -10.20 -13.66 5.58
N TRP A 487 -10.33 -13.51 6.90
CA TRP A 487 -10.82 -12.28 7.51
C TRP A 487 -9.86 -11.78 8.57
N THR A 488 -9.46 -10.50 8.49
CA THR A 488 -8.63 -9.87 9.54
C THR A 488 -9.37 -9.76 10.85
N ASP A 489 -8.64 -9.34 11.88
CA ASP A 489 -9.26 -9.20 13.18
C ASP A 489 -10.38 -8.16 13.22
N GLN A 490 -10.26 -7.14 12.38
CA GLN A 490 -11.22 -6.06 12.17
C GLN A 490 -12.37 -6.43 11.22
N GLY A 491 -12.38 -7.66 10.68
CA GLY A 491 -13.43 -8.13 9.77
C GLY A 491 -13.24 -7.67 8.33
N GLU A 492 -11.99 -7.40 7.93
CA GLU A 492 -11.65 -7.03 6.55
C GLU A 492 -11.29 -8.27 5.73
N LEU A 493 -11.72 -8.28 4.48
CA LEU A 493 -11.47 -9.37 3.56
C LEU A 493 -9.98 -9.44 3.16
N GLY A 494 -9.48 -10.66 3.13
CA GLY A 494 -8.21 -11.04 2.56
C GLY A 494 -8.29 -12.41 1.89
N LEU A 495 -7.19 -12.82 1.28
CA LEU A 495 -7.06 -14.09 0.56
C LEU A 495 -5.69 -14.68 0.88
N ALA A 496 -5.67 -15.94 1.31
CA ALA A 496 -4.45 -16.72 1.41
C ALA A 496 -4.32 -17.61 0.18
N VAL A 497 -3.29 -17.39 -0.62
CA VAL A 497 -2.92 -18.25 -1.74
C VAL A 497 -1.82 -19.19 -1.27
N GLU A 498 -2.07 -20.50 -1.34
CA GLU A 498 -1.17 -21.56 -0.85
C GLU A 498 -0.70 -21.29 0.60
N PRO A 499 -1.60 -21.43 1.60
CA PRO A 499 -1.22 -21.37 3.01
C PRO A 499 0.00 -22.27 3.29
N ARG A 500 0.88 -21.83 4.18
CA ARG A 500 2.16 -22.46 4.54
C ARG A 500 1.98 -23.87 5.09
N SER A 501 0.84 -24.14 5.73
CA SER A 501 0.53 -25.45 6.28
C SER A 501 -0.98 -25.74 6.29
N PHE A 502 -1.31 -27.01 6.53
CA PHE A 502 -2.69 -27.47 6.72
C PHE A 502 -3.33 -26.79 7.94
N SER A 503 -2.62 -26.72 9.07
CA SER A 503 -3.09 -26.06 10.30
C SER A 503 -3.32 -24.56 10.09
N GLU A 504 -2.47 -23.88 9.31
CA GLU A 504 -2.64 -22.46 8.99
C GLU A 504 -3.92 -22.24 8.19
N SER A 505 -4.22 -23.12 7.23
CA SER A 505 -5.45 -23.03 6.44
C SER A 505 -6.72 -23.05 7.31
N ILE A 506 -6.74 -23.86 8.38
CA ILE A 506 -7.85 -23.95 9.34
C ILE A 506 -7.87 -22.70 10.24
N ALA A 507 -6.70 -22.24 10.70
CA ALA A 507 -6.59 -21.04 11.53
C ALA A 507 -7.11 -19.77 10.84
N LEU A 508 -6.95 -19.67 9.51
CA LEU A 508 -7.47 -18.54 8.73
C LEU A 508 -9.00 -18.43 8.76
N VAL A 509 -9.71 -19.55 8.88
CA VAL A 509 -11.18 -19.62 8.89
C VAL A 509 -11.78 -19.95 10.25
N SER A 510 -10.96 -20.08 11.29
CA SER A 510 -11.38 -20.53 12.62
C SER A 510 -12.38 -19.60 13.34
N ARG A 511 -12.64 -18.40 12.79
CA ARG A 511 -13.70 -17.51 13.27
C ARG A 511 -15.10 -18.09 13.04
N GLY A 512 -15.25 -19.01 12.09
CA GLY A 512 -16.48 -19.77 11.86
C GLY A 512 -16.68 -20.95 12.82
N VAL A 513 -16.00 -20.97 13.97
CA VAL A 513 -16.14 -22.05 14.96
C VAL A 513 -17.56 -22.14 15.50
N GLU A 514 -18.07 -23.36 15.59
CA GLU A 514 -19.27 -23.69 16.35
C GLU A 514 -18.90 -24.51 17.57
N VAL A 515 -19.54 -24.24 18.71
CA VAL A 515 -19.36 -25.05 19.91
C VAL A 515 -20.71 -25.55 20.39
N LYS A 516 -20.89 -26.87 20.33
CA LYS A 516 -22.08 -27.55 20.85
C LYS A 516 -21.73 -28.30 22.12
N ARG A 517 -22.67 -28.37 23.06
CA ARG A 517 -22.48 -29.10 24.32
C ARG A 517 -23.43 -30.28 24.36
N LEU A 518 -22.88 -31.47 24.60
CA LEU A 518 -23.64 -32.72 24.69
C LEU A 518 -22.93 -33.67 25.66
N ASP A 519 -23.67 -34.34 26.54
CA ASP A 519 -23.20 -35.40 27.45
C ASP A 519 -21.91 -35.07 28.22
N GLY A 520 -21.85 -33.88 28.83
CA GLY A 520 -20.67 -33.46 29.61
C GLY A 520 -19.45 -33.04 28.79
N HIS A 521 -19.56 -33.00 27.46
CA HIS A 521 -18.50 -32.61 26.54
C HIS A 521 -18.86 -31.34 25.76
N ALA A 522 -17.83 -30.62 25.32
CA ALA A 522 -17.92 -29.57 24.32
C ALA A 522 -17.37 -30.11 23.00
N TYR A 523 -18.18 -30.08 21.96
CA TYR A 523 -17.80 -30.38 20.59
C TYR A 523 -17.45 -29.06 19.92
N VAL A 524 -16.15 -28.85 19.70
CA VAL A 524 -15.62 -27.69 18.99
C VAL A 524 -15.48 -28.07 17.53
N VAL A 525 -16.28 -27.44 16.68
CA VAL A 525 -16.35 -27.72 15.24
C VAL A 525 -15.76 -26.53 14.49
N LEU A 526 -14.69 -26.78 13.73
CA LEU A 526 -14.00 -25.79 12.93
C LEU A 526 -14.22 -26.06 11.43
N PRO A 527 -14.43 -25.02 10.60
CA PRO A 527 -14.44 -25.20 9.17
C PRO A 527 -13.02 -25.52 8.68
N VAL A 528 -12.93 -26.46 7.73
CA VAL A 528 -11.68 -26.86 7.06
C VAL A 528 -11.80 -26.50 5.58
N PRO A 529 -10.97 -25.58 5.04
CA PRO A 529 -11.12 -25.12 3.66
C PRO A 529 -10.93 -26.23 2.62
N TYR A 530 -10.04 -27.17 2.91
CA TYR A 530 -9.70 -28.29 2.04
C TYR A 530 -9.02 -29.37 2.86
N VAL A 531 -9.33 -30.65 2.62
CA VAL A 531 -8.64 -31.80 3.19
C VAL A 531 -7.84 -32.47 2.07
N PRO A 532 -6.51 -32.60 2.18
CA PRO A 532 -5.72 -33.27 1.15
C PRO A 532 -6.07 -34.76 1.07
N PRO A 533 -5.84 -35.44 -0.07
CA PRO A 533 -6.10 -36.88 -0.22
C PRO A 533 -5.39 -37.75 0.83
N SER A 534 -4.28 -37.27 1.40
CA SER A 534 -3.57 -37.93 2.50
C SER A 534 -4.27 -37.83 3.86
N GLY A 535 -5.40 -37.11 3.97
CA GLY A 535 -6.13 -36.87 5.22
C GLY A 535 -5.57 -35.72 6.07
N GLY A 536 -4.37 -35.21 5.74
CA GLY A 536 -3.65 -34.22 6.54
C GLY A 536 -2.90 -34.85 7.74
N PRO A 537 -2.04 -34.08 8.43
CA PRO A 537 -1.39 -34.55 9.64
C PRO A 537 -2.40 -34.74 10.78
N PRO A 538 -2.11 -35.58 11.79
CA PRO A 538 -2.91 -35.65 13.01
C PRO A 538 -2.89 -34.29 13.72
N LEU A 539 -4.06 -33.87 14.21
CA LEU A 539 -4.24 -32.58 14.87
C LEU A 539 -4.79 -32.75 16.29
N GLU A 540 -4.39 -31.85 17.18
CA GLU A 540 -4.95 -31.68 18.51
C GLU A 540 -5.45 -30.24 18.69
N LEU A 541 -6.65 -30.08 19.22
CA LEU A 541 -7.13 -28.79 19.73
C LEU A 541 -6.53 -28.58 21.13
N VAL A 542 -5.79 -27.49 21.29
CA VAL A 542 -5.20 -27.09 22.55
C VAL A 542 -5.92 -25.85 23.08
N LEU A 543 -6.43 -25.93 24.31
CA LEU A 543 -7.11 -24.85 25.00
C LEU A 543 -6.31 -24.44 26.24
N ARG A 544 -5.79 -23.20 26.25
CA ARG A 544 -5.00 -22.67 27.36
C ARG A 544 -5.74 -21.62 28.18
N GLY A 545 -5.82 -21.82 29.48
CA GLY A 545 -6.49 -20.92 30.40
C GLY A 545 -5.79 -19.56 30.52
N THR A 546 -6.53 -18.46 30.45
CA THR A 546 -6.01 -17.09 30.56
C THR A 546 -5.89 -16.58 32.00
N GLY A 547 -6.00 -17.48 32.99
CA GLY A 547 -5.97 -17.16 34.42
C GLY A 547 -4.56 -17.13 35.02
N ARG A 548 -4.46 -16.87 36.33
CA ARG A 548 -3.17 -16.87 37.06
C ARG A 548 -2.48 -18.23 37.15
N ARG A 549 -3.21 -19.33 36.98
CA ARG A 549 -2.68 -20.70 36.90
C ARG A 549 -2.74 -21.13 35.45
N GLU A 550 -1.61 -21.50 34.87
CA GLU A 550 -1.56 -22.14 33.55
C GLU A 550 -2.30 -23.47 33.63
N ARG A 551 -3.33 -23.62 32.80
CA ARG A 551 -4.05 -24.86 32.57
C ARG A 551 -4.11 -25.07 31.08
N GLU A 552 -3.84 -26.29 30.65
CA GLU A 552 -3.88 -26.70 29.25
C GLU A 552 -4.79 -27.92 29.15
N VAL A 553 -5.74 -27.88 28.22
CA VAL A 553 -6.61 -29.00 27.90
C VAL A 553 -6.39 -29.32 26.42
N CYS A 554 -6.01 -30.55 26.13
CA CYS A 554 -5.80 -31.05 24.78
C CYS A 554 -6.89 -32.05 24.41
N ALA A 555 -7.36 -31.99 23.18
CA ALA A 555 -8.29 -32.97 22.64
C ALA A 555 -7.88 -33.35 21.22
N PRO A 556 -7.83 -34.65 20.88
CA PRO A 556 -7.66 -35.08 19.49
C PRO A 556 -8.74 -34.46 18.60
N ALA A 557 -8.32 -34.03 17.42
CA ALA A 557 -9.18 -33.38 16.44
C ALA A 557 -9.33 -34.27 15.21
N LEU A 558 -10.56 -34.72 14.95
CA LEU A 558 -10.90 -35.53 13.78
C LEU A 558 -11.26 -34.61 12.61
N VAL A 559 -10.75 -34.92 11.42
CA VAL A 559 -10.99 -34.14 10.21
C VAL A 559 -11.85 -34.95 9.25
N GLU A 560 -12.92 -34.32 8.78
CA GLU A 560 -13.84 -34.85 7.77
C GLU A 560 -13.75 -33.98 6.50
N ALA A 561 -13.61 -34.64 5.34
CA ALA A 561 -13.48 -33.97 4.07
C ALA A 561 -14.81 -33.39 3.59
N GLY A 562 -14.76 -32.14 3.11
CA GLY A 562 -15.85 -31.51 2.36
C GLY A 562 -15.58 -31.50 0.86
N VAL A 563 -16.31 -30.65 0.15
CA VAL A 563 -16.13 -30.40 -1.29
C VAL A 563 -15.64 -28.96 -1.48
N PRO A 564 -14.39 -28.72 -1.91
CA PRO A 564 -13.84 -27.36 -2.08
C PRO A 564 -14.76 -26.44 -2.88
N GLY A 565 -14.94 -25.22 -2.40
CA GLY A 565 -15.83 -24.21 -2.99
C GLY A 565 -17.33 -24.51 -2.87
N LYS A 566 -17.75 -25.68 -2.37
CA LYS A 566 -19.17 -26.08 -2.24
C LYS A 566 -19.60 -26.39 -0.81
N ILE A 567 -18.89 -27.30 -0.13
CA ILE A 567 -19.21 -27.79 1.21
C ILE A 567 -17.93 -27.78 2.04
N ALA A 568 -17.97 -27.17 3.22
CA ALA A 568 -16.80 -27.08 4.09
C ALA A 568 -16.41 -28.49 4.56
N GLY A 569 -15.12 -28.78 4.62
CA GLY A 569 -14.66 -29.83 5.52
C GLY A 569 -14.89 -29.39 6.97
N GLN A 570 -14.82 -30.34 7.89
CA GLN A 570 -14.99 -30.06 9.31
C GLN A 570 -13.88 -30.68 10.12
N LEU A 571 -13.43 -29.97 11.14
CA LEU A 571 -12.58 -30.51 12.19
C LEU A 571 -13.40 -30.53 13.47
N VAL A 572 -13.52 -31.68 14.10
CA VAL A 572 -14.30 -31.90 15.32
C VAL A 572 -13.37 -32.32 16.45
N ALA A 573 -13.32 -31.53 17.51
CA ALA A 573 -12.61 -31.86 18.74
C ALA A 573 -13.60 -32.03 19.90
N LYS A 574 -13.54 -33.19 20.58
CA LYS A 574 -14.38 -33.51 21.73
C LYS A 574 -13.62 -33.22 23.02
N VAL A 575 -14.02 -32.17 23.73
CA VAL A 575 -13.36 -31.67 24.94
C VAL A 575 -14.22 -31.98 26.17
N PRO A 576 -13.71 -32.66 27.21
CA PRO A 576 -14.48 -32.91 28.44
C PRO A 576 -14.63 -31.62 29.26
N VAL A 577 -15.79 -31.43 29.92
CA VAL A 577 -16.17 -30.15 30.58
C VAL A 577 -16.57 -30.37 32.04
N ALA A 578 -16.10 -29.50 32.95
CA ALA A 578 -16.47 -29.54 34.37
C ALA A 578 -17.01 -28.19 34.89
N ARG A 579 -18.11 -28.25 35.67
CA ARG A 579 -18.86 -27.05 36.10
C ARG A 579 -18.22 -26.26 37.26
N MET A 580 -17.55 -26.92 38.21
CA MET A 580 -17.01 -26.28 39.42
C MET A 580 -15.55 -26.63 39.71
N MET A 581 -15.19 -27.92 39.73
CA MET A 581 -13.83 -28.39 40.02
C MET A 581 -13.30 -29.23 38.85
N PRO A 582 -12.71 -28.60 37.81
CA PRO A 582 -12.13 -29.31 36.68
C PRO A 582 -10.87 -30.06 37.10
N THR A 583 -10.71 -31.29 36.62
CA THR A 583 -9.40 -31.95 36.55
C THR A 583 -8.50 -31.25 35.51
N PRO A 584 -7.18 -31.53 35.47
CA PRO A 584 -6.26 -30.88 34.53
C PRO A 584 -6.72 -30.97 33.07
N ASP A 585 -7.32 -32.10 32.68
CA ASP A 585 -7.75 -32.37 31.31
C ASP A 585 -9.17 -31.89 30.99
N GLN A 586 -9.84 -31.21 31.93
CA GLN A 586 -11.22 -30.75 31.77
C GLN A 586 -11.30 -29.24 31.56
N LEU A 587 -12.11 -28.85 30.58
CA LEU A 587 -12.46 -27.45 30.37
C LEU A 587 -13.30 -26.95 31.56
N GLY A 588 -12.79 -25.95 32.26
CA GLY A 588 -13.43 -25.36 33.44
C GLY A 588 -13.76 -23.87 33.31
N PRO A 589 -14.35 -23.26 34.36
CA PRO A 589 -14.70 -21.84 34.36
C PRO A 589 -13.50 -20.94 34.09
N GLY A 590 -13.63 -19.98 33.17
CA GLY A 590 -12.53 -19.09 32.78
C GLY A 590 -12.55 -18.69 31.31
N GLY A 591 -11.53 -17.94 30.89
CA GLY A 591 -11.22 -17.69 29.48
C GLY A 591 -10.16 -18.69 29.00
N TRP A 592 -10.28 -19.13 27.75
CA TRP A 592 -9.41 -20.13 27.15
C TRP A 592 -9.03 -19.69 25.73
N LEU A 593 -7.74 -19.58 25.45
CA LEU A 593 -7.22 -19.36 24.11
C LEU A 593 -7.06 -20.68 23.39
N ALA A 594 -7.40 -20.72 22.10
CA ALA A 594 -7.34 -21.91 21.29
C ALA A 594 -6.13 -21.90 20.34
N SER A 595 -5.50 -23.05 20.16
CA SER A 595 -4.50 -23.33 19.12
C SER A 595 -4.70 -24.73 18.55
N LEU A 596 -4.21 -24.97 17.33
CA LEU A 596 -4.10 -26.30 16.74
C LEU A 596 -2.64 -26.75 16.78
N ARG A 597 -2.41 -27.93 17.32
CA ARG A 597 -1.11 -28.58 17.38
C ARG A 597 -1.05 -29.72 16.38
N SER A 598 0.03 -29.78 15.63
CA SER A 598 0.45 -30.88 14.76
C SER A 598 1.85 -31.35 15.20
N PRO A 599 2.41 -32.43 14.62
CA PRO A 599 3.76 -32.87 14.96
C PRO A 599 4.85 -31.79 14.76
N ASP A 600 4.69 -30.97 13.73
CA ASP A 600 5.73 -30.02 13.29
C ASP A 600 5.54 -28.60 13.84
N GLU A 601 4.31 -28.24 14.22
CA GLU A 601 3.96 -26.86 14.57
C GLU A 601 2.73 -26.76 15.49
N GLU A 602 2.59 -25.61 16.15
CA GLU A 602 1.38 -25.21 16.87
C GLU A 602 0.96 -23.79 16.47
N ILE A 603 -0.23 -23.65 15.88
CA ILE A 603 -0.75 -22.39 15.33
C ILE A 603 -1.92 -21.88 16.18
N GLY A 604 -1.88 -20.59 16.52
CA GLY A 604 -2.96 -19.93 17.26
C GLY A 604 -4.24 -19.75 16.43
N LEU A 605 -5.39 -20.04 17.02
CA LEU A 605 -6.70 -19.86 16.40
C LEU A 605 -7.29 -18.48 16.73
N ARG A 606 -8.16 -17.97 15.85
CA ARG A 606 -8.78 -16.63 15.93
C ARG A 606 -10.04 -16.57 16.80
N PHE A 607 -10.14 -17.45 17.79
CA PHE A 607 -11.22 -17.45 18.77
C PHE A 607 -10.73 -17.87 20.16
N SER A 608 -11.54 -17.54 21.15
CA SER A 608 -11.39 -17.97 22.53
C SER A 608 -12.71 -18.49 23.06
N LEU A 609 -12.64 -19.34 24.07
CA LEU A 609 -13.82 -19.84 24.76
C LEU A 609 -13.90 -19.18 26.13
N ARG A 610 -15.09 -18.69 26.49
CA ARG A 610 -15.38 -18.22 27.84
C ARG A 610 -16.41 -19.13 28.47
N MET A 611 -16.01 -19.82 29.53
CA MET A 611 -16.91 -20.69 30.28
C MET A 611 -17.39 -20.00 31.56
N ARG A 612 -18.71 -19.91 31.73
CA ARG A 612 -19.37 -19.33 32.92
C ARG A 612 -20.62 -20.14 33.29
N ARG A 613 -20.70 -20.59 34.55
CA ARG A 613 -21.85 -21.36 35.08
C ARG A 613 -22.29 -22.53 34.17
N GLY A 614 -21.31 -23.20 33.54
CA GLY A 614 -21.57 -24.31 32.61
C GLY A 614 -22.01 -23.92 31.20
N ARG A 615 -22.13 -22.62 30.86
CA ARG A 615 -22.31 -22.14 29.47
C ARG A 615 -20.95 -21.80 28.86
N ILE A 616 -20.78 -22.12 27.58
CA ILE A 616 -19.59 -21.79 26.79
C ILE A 616 -19.98 -20.72 25.77
N GLU A 617 -19.27 -19.61 25.79
CA GLU A 617 -19.44 -18.50 24.87
C GLU A 617 -18.19 -18.43 23.99
N VAL A 618 -18.36 -18.44 22.67
CA VAL A 618 -17.29 -18.20 21.72
C VAL A 618 -17.06 -16.71 21.61
N ARG A 619 -15.80 -16.28 21.69
CA ARG A 619 -15.40 -14.87 21.49
C ARG A 619 -14.31 -14.77 20.44
N PRO A 620 -14.38 -13.78 19.53
CA PRO A 620 -13.25 -13.48 18.66
C PRO A 620 -11.99 -13.24 19.49
N ALA A 621 -10.86 -13.75 19.00
CA ALA A 621 -9.55 -13.52 19.61
C ALA A 621 -8.52 -13.25 18.52
N THR A 622 -7.50 -12.46 18.85
CA THR A 622 -6.31 -12.32 18.01
C THR A 622 -5.56 -13.66 18.02
N ALA A 623 -5.19 -14.18 16.85
CA ALA A 623 -4.34 -15.38 16.78
C ALA A 623 -3.03 -15.12 17.53
N VAL A 624 -2.69 -15.99 18.48
CA VAL A 624 -1.44 -15.92 19.23
C VAL A 624 -0.51 -17.01 18.70
N ASP A 625 0.48 -16.59 17.90
CA ASP A 625 1.51 -17.50 17.38
C ASP A 625 2.57 -17.72 18.48
N GLN A 626 2.62 -18.92 19.08
CA GLN A 626 3.44 -19.15 20.27
C GLN A 626 4.84 -19.73 20.04
N ALA A 627 5.24 -20.17 18.83
CA ALA A 627 6.66 -20.30 18.49
C ALA A 627 6.93 -20.64 17.00
N ARG A 628 7.70 -19.78 16.31
CA ARG A 628 8.80 -20.30 15.49
C ARG A 628 9.75 -21.01 16.46
N ARG A 629 9.74 -22.34 16.51
CA ARG A 629 10.83 -23.09 17.13
C ARG A 629 12.07 -22.80 16.30
N SER A 630 12.97 -21.98 16.83
CA SER A 630 14.33 -21.84 16.28
C SER A 630 14.97 -23.24 16.24
N PRO A 631 15.78 -23.59 15.23
CA PRO A 631 16.51 -24.87 15.20
C PRO A 631 17.45 -25.04 16.40
N MET A 632 17.76 -23.95 17.12
CA MET A 632 18.43 -24.02 18.41
C MET A 632 17.39 -24.09 19.53
N GLY A 633 17.27 -25.28 20.09
CA GLY A 633 16.45 -25.58 21.25
C GLY A 633 16.67 -24.58 22.39
N ARG A 634 15.58 -24.22 23.06
CA ARG A 634 15.61 -23.45 24.30
C ARG A 634 16.19 -24.30 25.42
N ASP A 635 17.51 -24.44 25.47
CA ASP A 635 18.26 -24.71 26.70
C ASP A 635 19.75 -24.49 26.47
N THR A 636 20.20 -23.25 26.67
CA THR A 636 21.59 -23.01 27.05
C THR A 636 21.61 -22.08 28.25
N LEU A 637 22.40 -22.49 29.25
CA LEU A 637 22.64 -21.86 30.55
C LEU A 637 22.86 -20.33 30.47
N LEU A 638 23.36 -19.84 29.33
CA LEU A 638 23.58 -18.43 28.99
C LEU A 638 22.30 -17.57 28.99
N TYR A 639 21.14 -18.12 28.61
CA TYR A 639 19.87 -17.38 28.60
C TYR A 639 19.35 -17.10 30.04
N ARG A 640 19.71 -17.94 31.01
CA ARG A 640 19.34 -17.73 32.42
C ARG A 640 20.19 -16.66 33.09
N ILE A 641 21.42 -16.43 32.62
CA ILE A 641 22.33 -15.41 33.16
C ILE A 641 21.94 -14.00 32.66
N GLY A 642 21.50 -13.87 31.40
CA GLY A 642 21.10 -12.57 30.81
C GLY A 642 19.86 -11.90 31.41
N ARG A 643 19.09 -12.59 32.26
CA ARG A 643 17.90 -12.05 32.94
C ARG A 643 18.19 -11.30 34.24
N ARG A 644 19.44 -11.29 34.72
CA ARG A 644 19.84 -10.60 35.97
C ARG A 644 20.50 -9.23 35.76
N LEU A 645 20.70 -8.76 34.53
CA LEU A 645 21.30 -7.45 34.26
C LEU A 645 20.24 -6.38 33.93
N PRO A 646 20.16 -5.26 34.68
CA PRO A 646 19.17 -4.19 34.51
C PRO A 646 19.15 -3.55 33.10
N VAL A 647 20.28 -3.58 32.38
CA VAL A 647 20.47 -2.89 31.10
C VAL A 647 19.65 -3.53 29.96
N VAL A 648 19.45 -4.85 29.96
CA VAL A 648 18.69 -5.56 28.91
C VAL A 648 17.17 -5.36 29.05
N ARG A 649 16.67 -5.09 30.27
CA ARG A 649 15.25 -4.72 30.50
C ARG A 649 14.87 -3.39 29.82
N ARG A 650 15.82 -2.49 29.59
CA ARG A 650 15.60 -1.21 28.90
C ARG A 650 15.46 -1.40 27.38
N MET A 651 16.26 -2.29 26.77
CA MET A 651 16.18 -2.60 25.34
C MET A 651 14.88 -3.33 24.95
N VAL A 652 14.39 -4.26 25.78
CA VAL A 652 13.13 -4.98 25.49
C VAL A 652 11.89 -4.08 25.65
N ARG A 653 11.94 -3.04 26.52
CA ARG A 653 10.87 -2.03 26.63
C ARG A 653 10.86 -1.06 25.44
N LEU A 654 12.03 -0.67 24.93
CA LEU A 654 12.14 0.16 23.72
C LEU A 654 11.63 -0.55 22.46
N ALA A 655 11.88 -1.87 22.33
CA ALA A 655 11.37 -2.67 21.21
C ALA A 655 9.83 -2.87 21.22
N ARG A 656 9.16 -2.72 22.37
CA ARG A 656 7.68 -2.80 22.49
C ARG A 656 6.98 -1.45 22.37
N ALA A 657 7.64 -0.34 22.68
CA ALA A 657 7.09 1.01 22.53
C ALA A 657 7.04 1.49 21.05
N GLY A 658 7.85 0.90 20.16
CA GLY A 658 7.88 1.25 18.73
C GLY A 658 6.77 0.62 17.87
N LYS A 659 5.95 -0.31 18.39
CA LYS A 659 4.96 -1.08 17.60
C LYS A 659 3.51 -0.57 17.69
N HIS A 660 3.25 0.54 18.38
CA HIS A 660 1.89 1.08 18.59
C HIS A 660 1.72 2.55 18.18
N ARG A 661 2.54 3.04 17.23
CA ARG A 661 2.44 4.42 16.74
C ARG A 661 2.16 4.63 15.25
N TYR A 662 1.93 3.58 14.46
CA TYR A 662 1.69 3.73 13.02
C TYR A 662 0.40 3.05 12.58
N LEU A 663 -0.73 3.67 12.95
CA LEU A 663 -2.06 3.48 12.34
C LEU A 663 -2.87 4.80 12.32
N LYS A 664 -2.20 5.92 12.52
CA LYS A 664 -2.72 7.27 12.29
C LYS A 664 -1.55 8.09 11.79
N ASP A 665 -1.47 8.21 10.47
CA ASP A 665 -1.11 9.43 9.73
C ASP A 665 -1.28 9.16 8.23
#